data_AF-A0AA42XWX5-F1
#
_entry.id   AF-A0AA42XWX5-F1
#
_cell.length_a   1.000
_cell.length_b   1.000
_cell.length_c   1.000
_cell.angle_alpha   90.00
_cell.angle_beta   90.00
_cell.angle_gamma   90.00
#
_symmetry.space_group_name_H-M   'P 1'
#
loop_
_entity.id
_entity.type
_entity.pdbx_description
1 polymer ?
#
loop_
_entity_poly.entity_id
_entity_poly.type
_entity_poly.pdbx_seq_one_letter_code
_entity_poly.pdbx_strand_id
1 'polypeptide(L)'
;MTAGFATSQVSAQCTEAVCNAQVAGGCQETVLCPLGGGFCGAVDPTVNNCYIGTSATAAIVILDFAGGNDCVCGSGFDDVIDVGTGDDWVFGGDGVDNITAGAGADVIFGDGGDDDIFGNDGDDLLFGGDGLDTLEGGADNDTLFGGAGADILRGDGGDDTLNGGAENDTLEGGDGADSLIGGAGADILRGDAGDDTLNGGTENDQLFGGPGADSLTGGAGDDPQLDGGDGDDTIDGGDGDDTINGGLGNDNANGGAGEDTINGGAGEDTLNGGDDMDIISGGPDDDVLNGGGGPDIVYGEGGDDTINGDGGNDRLDGGVGGTDEVNGNAGTDVCLNFTTTDLSCELLTHATLESFAAFEERGSVVIRWSTSSETGTLGFRVLREQAGEWVPIHDGLLPGLLASPQGGIYDLRDDGAQPGQPQQYLVVEVDIQGIESEHGPFDVVPDSEGESLLSEAVRYGREPHATASVGPVQKSLEADKQSAGQPVALYFGVERTGLHAVSAAEIATGLGVDESEIRARIQAGELRLTEGGQSVAWTAADDGSELTFLGVERENLYTTERFYRLSFAPGDTMSERSVSPDTITEGLTFVDTVHLEENLIPGILVAQDPDEDYWYWQLVTASPDIPTDAETSFALEDVEGGGSVRVRLHGVSYDPHSVEVWVNGTLLGTTRFLGLQAHEAVFAIPDGLLDTNNRLRVAPSEPSDSMFYLDAADVTYMRGYNTSSEALRFRATQAASVEISGLTSSSTRFFDVTDPRQPSELVDAVIGGSGARLAIEPSVEYFAVAPGEVLRPSSTWTDVASDLRNVNNRADYLIITPAAFIDEAEELATYRETDGFMAKVVELQDIFDEFANGSPDPNAIREFLHFANETWTTSPRFVVLVGKGSFDYREILGPAVNLLPPILALTHGGIESSDTKYADFLRDDGVPDVAIGRLPVTSGAQLSAIVRQIIDYEAAFDTIGDGITLFADAPDPQGDFAALQDDLAAQLPGIWEPTSVYRSEFEDVEAMRAAFFDAVRRSPRVVNYFGHSGMTTLGKNEPLLGVADLETMTIGGTQPIFATMTCSASRFTVPGVVSLGEALLVDEEAAIAVWGPSGISVNESAALLSSAFLSELSAGRETRIGPIINRAFSQLEGVEGSRDMVEMYHLLGDPALRVAKGAAPPDGAGNDGGNTQPPIDPLTEGGCSVGWTNSNTGGATLLLIGLALLVRHRRHRR
;
A
#
# COMPACT_ATOMS: atom_id res chain seq x y z
N MET A 1 -7.33 -1.55 51.37
CA MET A 1 -8.25 -2.09 52.38
C MET A 1 -9.15 -3.06 51.65
N THR A 2 -9.21 -4.31 52.09
CA THR A 2 -9.89 -5.43 51.45
C THR A 2 -11.33 -5.59 51.95
N ALA A 3 -12.27 -5.76 51.02
CA ALA A 3 -13.45 -6.63 51.06
C ALA A 3 -14.08 -6.51 49.66
N GLY A 4 -14.19 -7.51 48.78
CA GLY A 4 -14.07 -8.95 48.92
C GLY A 4 -15.40 -9.60 48.55
N PHE A 5 -15.74 -9.62 47.25
CA PHE A 5 -16.65 -10.60 46.67
C PHE A 5 -15.92 -11.25 45.49
N ALA A 6 -15.76 -12.57 45.60
CA ALA A 6 -15.12 -13.40 44.61
C ALA A 6 -16.21 -13.98 43.72
N THR A 7 -16.14 -13.67 42.43
CA THR A 7 -16.74 -14.46 41.36
C THR A 7 -16.01 -15.81 41.33
N SER A 8 -16.77 -16.91 41.42
CA SER A 8 -16.25 -18.23 41.12
C SER A 8 -16.88 -18.69 39.82
N GLN A 9 -16.01 -18.82 38.82
CA GLN A 9 -16.23 -19.44 37.51
C GLN A 9 -17.21 -20.61 37.52
N VAL A 10 -18.18 -20.57 36.60
CA VAL A 10 -18.84 -21.75 36.07
C VAL A 10 -18.35 -21.92 34.63
N SER A 11 -17.21 -22.58 34.46
CA SER A 11 -16.81 -23.10 33.14
C SER A 11 -17.44 -24.47 32.95
N ALA A 12 -18.22 -24.65 31.89
CA ALA A 12 -18.73 -25.93 31.44
C ALA A 12 -17.59 -26.93 31.22
N GLN A 13 -17.62 -28.06 31.95
CA GLN A 13 -16.96 -29.31 31.53
C GLN A 13 -17.84 -30.49 31.95
N CYS A 14 -18.68 -30.94 31.03
CA CYS A 14 -19.22 -32.29 31.05
C CYS A 14 -18.11 -33.29 30.73
N THR A 15 -17.58 -33.97 31.74
CA THR A 15 -16.90 -35.26 31.56
C THR A 15 -17.38 -36.29 32.59
N GLU A 16 -17.60 -37.52 32.10
CA GLU A 16 -18.15 -38.65 32.86
C GLU A 16 -17.34 -39.04 34.12
N ALA A 17 -18.10 -39.42 35.16
CA ALA A 17 -17.79 -40.28 36.31
C ALA A 17 -17.14 -39.66 37.58
N VAL A 18 -17.86 -39.76 38.71
CA VAL A 18 -17.54 -40.64 39.88
C VAL A 18 -18.59 -40.50 41.00
N CYS A 19 -19.05 -41.67 41.49
CA CYS A 19 -19.94 -41.87 42.63
C CYS A 19 -19.29 -41.62 44.03
N ASN A 20 -20.18 -41.41 45.01
CA ASN A 20 -20.24 -41.99 46.38
C ASN A 20 -19.87 -41.12 47.61
N ALA A 21 -20.89 -40.77 48.42
CA ALA A 21 -20.79 -40.73 49.88
C ALA A 21 -22.18 -40.93 50.56
N GLN A 22 -22.33 -42.03 51.30
CA GLN A 22 -23.45 -42.30 52.23
C GLN A 22 -23.22 -41.57 53.57
N VAL A 23 -24.29 -41.08 54.24
CA VAL A 23 -24.76 -41.54 55.57
C VAL A 23 -25.93 -40.69 56.12
N ALA A 24 -27.05 -41.40 56.34
CA ALA A 24 -28.09 -41.28 57.38
C ALA A 24 -28.96 -40.01 57.49
N GLY A 25 -30.26 -40.15 57.15
CA GLY A 25 -31.25 -39.19 57.64
C GLY A 25 -32.73 -39.35 57.27
N GLY A 26 -33.11 -40.06 56.20
CA GLY A 26 -34.51 -40.46 55.94
C GLY A 26 -35.50 -39.38 55.50
N CYS A 27 -35.82 -39.35 54.20
CA CYS A 27 -37.17 -39.40 53.63
C CYS A 27 -37.06 -39.85 52.16
N GLN A 28 -37.88 -40.84 51.78
CA GLN A 28 -38.09 -41.35 50.42
C GLN A 28 -39.15 -40.44 49.76
N GLU A 29 -39.21 -40.15 48.46
CA GLU A 29 -39.16 -41.04 47.29
C GLU A 29 -38.84 -40.18 46.04
N THR A 30 -38.02 -40.71 45.14
CA THR A 30 -37.51 -40.07 43.91
C THR A 30 -38.43 -40.40 42.73
N VAL A 31 -38.82 -39.42 41.91
CA VAL A 31 -39.42 -39.66 40.58
C VAL A 31 -38.29 -39.65 39.54
N LEU A 32 -38.22 -40.70 38.71
CA LEU A 32 -37.24 -40.92 37.66
C LEU A 32 -37.88 -40.59 36.30
N CYS A 33 -37.28 -39.69 35.52
CA CYS A 33 -37.50 -39.59 34.06
C CYS A 33 -36.88 -40.81 33.35
N PRO A 34 -37.62 -41.58 32.54
CA PRO A 34 -37.02 -42.56 31.66
C PRO A 34 -36.69 -41.90 30.31
N LEU A 35 -35.37 -41.80 30.06
CA LEU A 35 -34.68 -41.40 28.82
C LEU A 35 -34.24 -39.93 28.81
N GLY A 36 -32.97 -39.69 29.20
CA GLY A 36 -32.24 -38.46 28.87
C GLY A 36 -32.03 -37.43 29.99
N GLY A 37 -31.22 -37.73 31.00
CA GLY A 37 -30.33 -36.73 31.62
C GLY A 37 -30.82 -35.72 32.68
N GLY A 38 -32.07 -35.24 32.70
CA GLY A 38 -32.51 -34.19 33.63
C GLY A 38 -32.89 -34.68 35.04
N PHE A 39 -32.28 -34.13 36.09
CA PHE A 39 -32.68 -34.34 37.49
C PHE A 39 -33.78 -33.35 37.89
N CYS A 40 -35.00 -33.78 38.18
CA CYS A 40 -35.89 -33.00 39.05
C CYS A 40 -35.27 -33.02 40.47
N GLY A 41 -34.52 -31.97 40.80
CA GLY A 41 -34.07 -31.69 42.17
C GLY A 41 -35.27 -31.57 43.11
N ALA A 42 -35.01 -31.74 44.41
CA ALA A 42 -36.05 -31.78 45.45
C ALA A 42 -37.07 -30.64 45.30
N VAL A 43 -38.31 -31.00 44.93
CA VAL A 43 -39.48 -30.12 44.88
C VAL A 43 -39.50 -29.26 46.15
N ASP A 44 -39.46 -27.94 45.99
CA ASP A 44 -39.70 -27.00 47.09
C ASP A 44 -41.02 -27.42 47.78
N PRO A 45 -41.11 -27.48 49.13
CA PRO A 45 -42.38 -27.66 49.82
C PRO A 45 -43.49 -26.65 49.45
N THR A 46 -43.23 -25.63 48.62
CA THR A 46 -44.21 -24.68 48.07
C THR A 46 -44.91 -25.12 46.77
N VAL A 47 -44.41 -26.12 46.03
CA VAL A 47 -45.00 -26.58 44.76
C VAL A 47 -46.35 -27.28 45.02
N ASN A 48 -47.41 -26.80 44.37
CA ASN A 48 -48.79 -27.20 44.61
C ASN A 48 -49.28 -28.26 43.61
N ASN A 49 -48.91 -28.21 42.32
CA ASN A 49 -49.21 -29.25 41.34
C ASN A 49 -47.99 -29.65 40.49
N CYS A 50 -47.87 -30.93 40.14
CA CYS A 50 -46.90 -31.40 39.15
C CYS A 50 -47.61 -32.18 38.04
N TYR A 51 -47.39 -31.78 36.79
CA TYR A 51 -47.91 -32.43 35.59
C TYR A 51 -46.76 -33.02 34.78
N ILE A 52 -46.86 -34.32 34.46
CA ILE A 52 -45.91 -34.99 33.57
C ILE A 52 -46.67 -35.44 32.34
N GLY A 53 -46.36 -34.83 31.20
CA GLY A 53 -46.77 -35.27 29.89
C GLY A 53 -46.13 -36.62 29.54
N THR A 54 -46.92 -37.69 29.42
CA THR A 54 -46.38 -39.00 28.99
C THR A 54 -46.90 -39.43 27.62
N SER A 55 -47.21 -38.48 26.74
CA SER A 55 -47.80 -38.76 25.43
C SER A 55 -46.71 -39.13 24.41
N ALA A 56 -46.54 -40.42 24.12
CA ALA A 56 -45.59 -40.89 23.10
C ALA A 56 -46.08 -40.71 21.64
N THR A 57 -47.22 -40.03 21.39
CA THR A 57 -47.84 -39.98 20.05
C THR A 57 -48.60 -38.69 19.71
N ALA A 58 -48.63 -37.67 20.58
CA ALA A 58 -49.40 -36.44 20.33
C ALA A 58 -49.00 -35.29 21.27
N ALA A 59 -49.06 -34.08 20.73
CA ALA A 59 -49.05 -32.79 21.41
C ALA A 59 -49.92 -32.75 22.68
N ILE A 60 -49.46 -31.99 23.66
CA ILE A 60 -50.02 -31.74 24.97
C ILE A 60 -50.45 -30.26 25.02
N VAL A 61 -51.67 -30.04 25.50
CA VAL A 61 -52.16 -28.70 25.81
C VAL A 61 -52.44 -28.66 27.31
N ILE A 62 -51.61 -27.95 28.06
CA ILE A 62 -51.76 -27.72 29.50
C ILE A 62 -52.14 -26.25 29.67
N LEU A 63 -53.33 -26.01 30.23
CA LEU A 63 -53.81 -24.68 30.61
C LEU A 63 -54.19 -24.78 32.08
N ASP A 64 -53.31 -24.39 32.99
CA ASP A 64 -53.66 -24.27 34.40
C ASP A 64 -54.36 -22.93 34.66
N PHE A 65 -55.46 -22.97 35.42
CA PHE A 65 -56.22 -21.78 35.84
C PHE A 65 -56.25 -21.67 37.37
N ALA A 66 -55.50 -22.52 38.08
CA ALA A 66 -55.52 -22.68 39.51
C ALA A 66 -54.15 -22.32 40.10
N GLY A 67 -53.74 -21.07 39.95
CA GLY A 67 -52.38 -20.60 40.28
C GLY A 67 -51.79 -21.02 41.65
N GLY A 68 -50.48 -20.85 41.74
CA GLY A 68 -49.54 -21.33 42.74
C GLY A 68 -48.42 -22.09 42.04
N ASN A 69 -47.27 -22.25 42.69
CA ASN A 69 -46.06 -22.86 42.11
C ASN A 69 -46.32 -24.27 41.52
N ASP A 70 -46.09 -24.46 40.23
CA ASP A 70 -46.37 -25.65 39.45
C ASP A 70 -45.08 -26.23 38.81
N CYS A 71 -45.10 -27.51 38.44
CA CYS A 71 -44.00 -28.13 37.72
C CYS A 71 -44.54 -28.96 36.55
N VAL A 72 -44.16 -28.59 35.33
CA VAL A 72 -44.66 -29.18 34.08
C VAL A 72 -43.51 -29.76 33.26
N CYS A 73 -43.72 -30.95 32.72
CA CYS A 73 -42.90 -31.50 31.65
C CYS A 73 -43.77 -31.80 30.45
N GLY A 74 -43.45 -31.21 29.29
CA GLY A 74 -44.02 -31.47 27.99
C GLY A 74 -43.58 -32.83 27.43
N SER A 75 -43.71 -32.98 26.12
CA SER A 75 -43.58 -34.22 25.39
C SER A 75 -42.39 -34.18 24.43
N GLY A 76 -42.53 -34.77 23.25
CA GLY A 76 -41.51 -34.75 22.20
C GLY A 76 -42.14 -34.30 20.88
N PHE A 77 -43.17 -33.45 20.99
CA PHE A 77 -44.02 -32.93 19.93
C PHE A 77 -44.41 -31.51 20.32
N ASP A 78 -44.80 -30.71 19.34
CA ASP A 78 -45.30 -29.35 19.48
C ASP A 78 -46.39 -29.20 20.57
N ASP A 79 -46.03 -28.64 21.72
CA ASP A 79 -46.86 -28.50 22.90
C ASP A 79 -47.33 -27.04 23.09
N VAL A 80 -48.42 -26.86 23.86
CA VAL A 80 -48.89 -25.54 24.30
C VAL A 80 -49.06 -25.57 25.81
N ILE A 81 -48.27 -24.78 26.52
CA ILE A 81 -48.15 -24.81 27.99
C ILE A 81 -48.43 -23.42 28.54
N ASP A 82 -49.36 -23.31 29.49
CA ASP A 82 -49.69 -22.10 30.24
C ASP A 82 -49.83 -22.49 31.74
N VAL A 83 -48.94 -21.97 32.58
CA VAL A 83 -48.82 -22.32 34.03
C VAL A 83 -49.36 -21.23 34.96
N GLY A 84 -49.46 -19.99 34.49
CA GLY A 84 -50.38 -18.98 35.00
C GLY A 84 -49.81 -18.05 36.07
N THR A 85 -49.77 -18.45 37.34
CA THR A 85 -49.19 -17.58 38.40
C THR A 85 -48.53 -18.45 39.45
N GLY A 86 -47.47 -17.98 40.09
CA GLY A 86 -46.65 -18.77 41.02
C GLY A 86 -45.23 -18.87 40.47
N ASP A 87 -44.29 -19.38 41.26
CA ASP A 87 -42.94 -19.65 40.77
C ASP A 87 -42.91 -21.09 40.22
N ASP A 88 -42.89 -21.23 38.91
CA ASP A 88 -43.20 -22.42 38.13
C ASP A 88 -41.94 -22.99 37.44
N TRP A 89 -41.89 -24.32 37.27
CA TRP A 89 -40.80 -25.03 36.58
C TRP A 89 -41.31 -25.78 35.36
N VAL A 90 -40.91 -25.38 34.16
CA VAL A 90 -41.37 -25.96 32.89
C VAL A 90 -40.21 -26.57 32.10
N PHE A 91 -40.44 -27.75 31.53
CA PHE A 91 -39.59 -28.37 30.51
C PHE A 91 -40.46 -28.62 29.28
N GLY A 92 -40.17 -28.03 28.12
CA GLY A 92 -40.88 -28.20 26.85
C GLY A 92 -40.66 -29.60 26.28
N GLY A 93 -39.40 -29.91 25.98
CA GLY A 93 -38.96 -31.19 25.46
C GLY A 93 -38.52 -31.06 23.99
N ASP A 94 -38.63 -32.13 23.21
CA ASP A 94 -38.42 -31.98 21.76
C ASP A 94 -39.71 -31.42 21.12
N GLY A 95 -39.65 -30.61 20.07
CA GLY A 95 -40.84 -30.11 19.36
C GLY A 95 -40.81 -28.60 19.13
N VAL A 96 -41.83 -28.05 18.49
CA VAL A 96 -42.04 -26.59 18.40
C VAL A 96 -43.07 -26.21 19.46
N ASP A 97 -42.61 -25.78 20.62
CA ASP A 97 -43.45 -25.54 21.79
C ASP A 97 -43.86 -24.07 21.94
N ASN A 98 -45.02 -23.82 22.54
CA ASN A 98 -45.49 -22.48 22.88
C ASN A 98 -45.79 -22.43 24.38
N ILE A 99 -44.93 -21.75 25.13
CA ILE A 99 -44.88 -21.76 26.59
C ILE A 99 -45.18 -20.36 27.15
N THR A 100 -46.08 -20.26 28.11
CA THR A 100 -46.40 -19.03 28.85
C THR A 100 -46.31 -19.30 30.35
N ALA A 101 -45.41 -18.60 31.03
CA ALA A 101 -45.12 -18.75 32.45
C ALA A 101 -46.15 -17.99 33.30
N GLY A 102 -46.29 -16.69 33.06
CA GLY A 102 -47.29 -15.85 33.68
C GLY A 102 -46.69 -14.99 34.79
N ALA A 103 -47.25 -14.99 35.99
CA ALA A 103 -46.74 -14.12 37.05
C ALA A 103 -46.02 -14.90 38.16
N GLY A 104 -44.75 -14.61 38.43
CA GLY A 104 -43.90 -15.26 39.43
C GLY A 104 -42.45 -15.33 38.95
N ALA A 105 -41.56 -15.94 39.73
CA ALA A 105 -40.17 -16.14 39.29
C ALA A 105 -40.02 -17.56 38.72
N ASP A 106 -40.12 -17.69 37.41
CA ASP A 106 -40.27 -18.95 36.69
C ASP A 106 -38.93 -19.49 36.16
N VAL A 107 -38.85 -20.80 35.94
CA VAL A 107 -37.70 -21.45 35.29
C VAL A 107 -38.19 -22.34 34.16
N ILE A 108 -37.79 -22.02 32.94
CA ILE A 108 -38.28 -22.69 31.72
C ILE A 108 -37.10 -23.20 30.89
N PHE A 109 -37.23 -24.44 30.41
CA PHE A 109 -36.33 -25.06 29.44
C PHE A 109 -37.15 -25.46 28.21
N GLY A 110 -36.90 -24.88 27.03
CA GLY A 110 -37.47 -25.30 25.74
C GLY A 110 -36.99 -26.69 25.34
N ASP A 111 -35.68 -26.92 25.48
CA ASP A 111 -34.91 -28.11 25.13
C ASP A 111 -34.58 -28.20 23.63
N GLY A 112 -35.46 -28.67 22.73
CA GLY A 112 -35.07 -28.80 21.33
C GLY A 112 -36.19 -28.67 20.32
N GLY A 113 -35.96 -27.86 19.29
CA GLY A 113 -36.92 -27.43 18.27
C GLY A 113 -37.09 -25.91 18.35
N ASP A 114 -37.99 -25.36 17.52
CA ASP A 114 -38.13 -23.91 17.41
C ASP A 114 -39.24 -23.43 18.38
N ASP A 115 -38.88 -22.96 19.57
CA ASP A 115 -39.82 -22.71 20.67
C ASP A 115 -40.19 -21.22 20.84
N ASP A 116 -41.45 -20.94 21.19
CA ASP A 116 -41.93 -19.62 21.64
C ASP A 116 -42.11 -19.64 23.17
N ILE A 117 -41.33 -18.86 23.92
CA ILE A 117 -41.33 -18.83 25.39
C ILE A 117 -41.60 -17.41 25.92
N PHE A 118 -42.62 -17.27 26.76
CA PHE A 118 -43.02 -15.98 27.39
C PHE A 118 -43.00 -16.07 28.92
N GLY A 119 -42.12 -15.33 29.59
CA GLY A 119 -42.03 -15.17 31.05
C GLY A 119 -43.21 -14.39 31.62
N ASN A 120 -43.38 -13.14 31.21
CA ASN A 120 -44.32 -12.11 31.68
C ASN A 120 -43.88 -11.39 32.96
N ASP A 121 -44.61 -11.49 34.08
CA ASP A 121 -44.32 -10.65 35.27
C ASP A 121 -43.46 -11.43 36.28
N GLY A 122 -42.25 -10.98 36.59
CA GLY A 122 -41.39 -11.52 37.67
C GLY A 122 -39.96 -11.77 37.21
N ASP A 123 -39.08 -12.20 38.12
CA ASP A 123 -37.66 -12.44 37.79
C ASP A 123 -37.50 -13.87 37.22
N ASP A 124 -37.56 -14.03 35.90
CA ASP A 124 -37.62 -15.31 35.19
C ASP A 124 -36.25 -15.81 34.69
N LEU A 125 -36.14 -17.13 34.53
CA LEU A 125 -34.98 -17.80 33.94
C LEU A 125 -35.41 -18.70 32.77
N LEU A 126 -35.10 -18.28 31.55
CA LEU A 126 -35.54 -18.92 30.32
C LEU A 126 -34.36 -19.51 29.54
N PHE A 127 -34.49 -20.75 29.07
CA PHE A 127 -33.54 -21.41 28.17
C PHE A 127 -34.28 -21.89 26.91
N GLY A 128 -33.86 -21.47 25.72
CA GLY A 128 -34.36 -21.96 24.42
C GLY A 128 -33.90 -23.40 24.19
N GLY A 129 -32.64 -23.58 23.82
CA GLY A 129 -32.03 -24.90 23.64
C GLY A 129 -31.42 -25.05 22.25
N ASP A 130 -31.73 -26.16 21.57
CA ASP A 130 -31.34 -26.38 20.17
C ASP A 130 -32.50 -25.96 19.25
N GLY A 131 -32.37 -25.00 18.34
CA GLY A 131 -33.44 -24.62 17.40
C GLY A 131 -33.46 -23.14 17.08
N LEU A 132 -34.51 -22.66 16.42
CA LEU A 132 -34.74 -21.21 16.25
C LEU A 132 -35.78 -20.76 17.27
N ASP A 133 -35.32 -20.27 18.41
CA ASP A 133 -36.16 -19.95 19.56
C ASP A 133 -36.53 -18.47 19.62
N THR A 134 -37.68 -18.17 20.23
CA THR A 134 -38.13 -16.82 20.56
C THR A 134 -38.46 -16.73 22.05
N LEU A 135 -37.68 -15.95 22.81
CA LEU A 135 -37.82 -15.77 24.25
C LEU A 135 -38.19 -14.32 24.59
N GLU A 136 -39.19 -14.13 25.45
CA GLU A 136 -39.62 -12.83 25.98
C GLU A 136 -39.67 -12.90 27.51
N GLY A 137 -38.84 -12.11 28.20
CA GLY A 137 -38.75 -12.02 29.67
C GLY A 137 -39.98 -11.34 30.24
N GLY A 138 -40.15 -10.05 29.96
CA GLY A 138 -41.36 -9.30 30.26
C GLY A 138 -41.11 -8.14 31.21
N ALA A 139 -41.52 -8.25 32.46
CA ALA A 139 -41.35 -7.19 33.45
C ALA A 139 -40.64 -7.70 34.69
N ASP A 140 -39.82 -6.85 35.30
CA ASP A 140 -38.86 -7.19 36.35
C ASP A 140 -37.59 -7.85 35.76
N ASN A 141 -36.67 -8.38 36.57
CA ASN A 141 -35.29 -8.65 36.13
C ASN A 141 -35.11 -10.11 35.68
N ASP A 142 -34.95 -10.32 34.38
CA ASP A 142 -34.96 -11.62 33.74
C ASP A 142 -33.57 -12.12 33.32
N THR A 143 -33.47 -13.43 33.08
CA THR A 143 -32.27 -14.07 32.51
C THR A 143 -32.65 -15.03 31.39
N LEU A 144 -32.19 -14.75 30.17
CA LEU A 144 -32.53 -15.49 28.95
C LEU A 144 -31.28 -16.08 28.30
N PHE A 145 -31.36 -17.35 27.87
CA PHE A 145 -30.34 -18.04 27.09
C PHE A 145 -30.96 -18.65 25.83
N GLY A 146 -30.52 -18.24 24.65
CA GLY A 146 -30.97 -18.79 23.36
C GLY A 146 -30.48 -20.22 23.18
N GLY A 147 -29.17 -20.39 23.02
CA GLY A 147 -28.54 -21.69 22.96
C GLY A 147 -27.85 -21.93 21.64
N ALA A 148 -28.38 -22.82 20.81
CA ALA A 148 -27.84 -23.15 19.50
C ALA A 148 -28.88 -22.93 18.41
N GLY A 149 -28.56 -22.10 17.44
CA GLY A 149 -29.45 -21.69 16.35
C GLY A 149 -29.64 -20.17 16.38
N ALA A 150 -30.30 -19.62 15.37
CA ALA A 150 -30.51 -18.18 15.22
C ALA A 150 -31.75 -17.72 15.98
N ASP A 151 -31.57 -17.29 17.23
CA ASP A 151 -32.60 -17.03 18.23
C ASP A 151 -33.01 -15.55 18.30
N ILE A 152 -34.18 -15.29 18.90
CA ILE A 152 -34.69 -13.94 19.20
C ILE A 152 -34.98 -13.83 20.70
N LEU A 153 -34.28 -12.94 21.41
CA LEU A 153 -34.43 -12.72 22.85
C LEU A 153 -34.87 -11.28 23.13
N ARG A 154 -35.86 -11.10 24.02
CA ARG A 154 -36.31 -9.79 24.52
C ARG A 154 -36.37 -9.76 26.05
N GLY A 155 -35.71 -8.81 26.70
CA GLY A 155 -35.82 -8.55 28.15
C GLY A 155 -37.09 -7.79 28.51
N ASP A 156 -37.43 -6.78 27.70
CA ASP A 156 -38.55 -5.84 27.83
C ASP A 156 -38.37 -4.79 28.94
N GLY A 157 -38.53 -5.10 30.22
CA GLY A 157 -38.47 -4.06 31.25
C GLY A 157 -37.99 -4.55 32.59
N GLY A 158 -36.78 -4.14 32.98
CA GLY A 158 -36.05 -4.68 34.11
C GLY A 158 -34.56 -4.43 33.92
N ASP A 159 -33.73 -4.84 34.88
CA ASP A 159 -32.29 -4.98 34.60
C ASP A 159 -32.04 -6.45 34.21
N ASP A 160 -31.98 -6.73 32.92
CA ASP A 160 -32.04 -8.06 32.32
C ASP A 160 -30.66 -8.62 31.92
N THR A 161 -30.56 -9.94 31.74
CA THR A 161 -29.35 -10.62 31.25
C THR A 161 -29.68 -11.58 30.12
N LEU A 162 -29.19 -11.29 28.91
CA LEU A 162 -29.46 -12.05 27.69
C LEU A 162 -28.17 -12.66 27.13
N ASN A 163 -28.24 -13.91 26.66
CA ASN A 163 -27.15 -14.60 25.98
C ASN A 163 -27.68 -15.34 24.74
N GLY A 164 -27.25 -14.96 23.54
CA GLY A 164 -27.67 -15.56 22.27
C GLY A 164 -27.16 -16.99 22.15
N GLY A 165 -25.83 -17.14 22.13
CA GLY A 165 -25.17 -18.44 22.13
C GLY A 165 -24.39 -18.68 20.85
N ALA A 166 -24.91 -19.49 19.94
CA ALA A 166 -24.23 -19.87 18.71
C ALA A 166 -25.17 -19.78 17.50
N GLU A 167 -24.60 -19.38 16.37
CA GLU A 167 -25.30 -18.89 15.16
C GLU A 167 -25.76 -17.43 15.33
N ASN A 168 -26.56 -16.91 14.40
CA ASN A 168 -26.80 -15.48 14.28
C ASN A 168 -28.06 -15.05 15.06
N ASP A 169 -27.88 -14.43 16.22
CA ASP A 169 -28.93 -14.11 17.17
C ASP A 169 -29.41 -12.64 17.08
N THR A 170 -30.59 -12.36 17.65
CA THR A 170 -31.12 -11.00 17.85
C THR A 170 -31.56 -10.80 19.28
N LEU A 171 -30.92 -9.87 20.00
CA LEU A 171 -31.15 -9.56 21.41
C LEU A 171 -31.65 -8.11 21.57
N GLU A 172 -32.69 -7.91 22.38
CA GLU A 172 -33.29 -6.61 22.73
C GLU A 172 -33.43 -6.52 24.26
N GLY A 173 -32.71 -5.60 24.90
CA GLY A 173 -32.71 -5.37 26.35
C GLY A 173 -34.03 -4.78 26.82
N GLY A 174 -34.27 -3.52 26.48
CA GLY A 174 -35.54 -2.83 26.73
C GLY A 174 -35.38 -1.65 27.67
N ASP A 175 -36.28 -1.50 28.65
CA ASP A 175 -36.19 -0.45 29.67
C ASP A 175 -35.39 -0.97 30.89
N GLY A 176 -34.19 -0.44 31.17
CA GLY A 176 -33.41 -0.73 32.38
C GLY A 176 -31.92 -0.88 32.09
N ALA A 177 -31.12 -1.34 33.05
CA ALA A 177 -29.68 -1.51 32.85
C ALA A 177 -29.36 -2.97 32.53
N ASP A 178 -29.23 -3.28 31.25
CA ASP A 178 -29.21 -4.64 30.72
C ASP A 178 -27.81 -5.15 30.39
N SER A 179 -27.66 -6.47 30.36
CA SER A 179 -26.42 -7.15 29.95
C SER A 179 -26.68 -8.15 28.83
N LEU A 180 -26.17 -7.85 27.63
CA LEU A 180 -26.37 -8.64 26.42
C LEU A 180 -25.05 -9.24 25.94
N ILE A 181 -25.07 -10.53 25.58
CA ILE A 181 -23.93 -11.25 25.00
C ILE A 181 -24.42 -12.00 23.76
N GLY A 182 -23.91 -11.66 22.57
CA GLY A 182 -24.24 -12.33 21.30
C GLY A 182 -23.71 -13.77 21.30
N GLY A 183 -22.39 -13.92 21.26
CA GLY A 183 -21.73 -15.21 21.38
C GLY A 183 -20.90 -15.52 20.14
N ALA A 184 -21.31 -16.52 19.37
CA ALA A 184 -20.61 -16.90 18.15
C ALA A 184 -21.56 -16.88 16.97
N GLY A 185 -21.28 -16.04 15.98
CA GLY A 185 -22.17 -15.81 14.84
C GLY A 185 -22.25 -14.32 14.57
N ALA A 186 -22.93 -13.92 13.50
CA ALA A 186 -23.14 -12.50 13.21
C ALA A 186 -24.45 -12.02 13.86
N ASP A 187 -24.33 -11.42 15.03
CA ASP A 187 -25.42 -11.10 15.96
C ASP A 187 -25.90 -9.65 15.86
N ILE A 188 -27.12 -9.38 16.36
CA ILE A 188 -27.68 -8.03 16.49
C ILE A 188 -28.12 -7.80 17.93
N LEU A 189 -27.48 -6.86 18.63
CA LEU A 189 -27.77 -6.51 20.03
C LEU A 189 -28.30 -5.09 20.14
N ARG A 190 -29.37 -4.88 20.92
CA ARG A 190 -29.94 -3.57 21.24
C ARG A 190 -30.11 -3.43 22.75
N GLY A 191 -29.43 -2.49 23.39
CA GLY A 191 -29.63 -2.15 24.80
C GLY A 191 -30.99 -1.48 25.03
N ASP A 192 -31.30 -0.52 24.16
CA ASP A 192 -32.45 0.38 24.27
C ASP A 192 -32.28 1.41 25.38
N ALA A 193 -33.10 1.43 26.43
CA ALA A 193 -33.16 2.56 27.35
C ALA A 193 -32.59 2.23 28.73
N GLY A 194 -31.35 2.63 28.99
CA GLY A 194 -30.71 2.62 30.29
C GLY A 194 -29.19 2.58 30.14
N ASP A 195 -28.48 2.25 31.22
CA ASP A 195 -27.01 2.18 31.18
C ASP A 195 -26.62 0.71 30.92
N ASP A 196 -26.44 0.33 29.66
CA ASP A 196 -26.39 -1.06 29.19
C ASP A 196 -24.96 -1.57 28.98
N THR A 197 -24.79 -2.89 28.95
CA THR A 197 -23.51 -3.56 28.64
C THR A 197 -23.71 -4.61 27.54
N LEU A 198 -23.13 -4.38 26.37
CA LEU A 198 -23.26 -5.22 25.18
C LEU A 198 -21.90 -5.84 24.79
N ASN A 199 -21.92 -7.12 24.42
CA ASN A 199 -20.75 -7.86 23.90
C ASN A 199 -21.15 -8.68 22.67
N GLY A 200 -20.60 -8.38 21.50
CA GLY A 200 -20.89 -9.10 20.25
C GLY A 200 -20.35 -10.52 20.30
N GLY A 201 -19.02 -10.65 20.42
CA GLY A 201 -18.36 -11.91 20.65
C GLY A 201 -17.40 -12.27 19.53
N THR A 202 -17.80 -13.15 18.61
CA THR A 202 -16.98 -13.55 17.48
C THR A 202 -17.79 -13.57 16.20
N GLU A 203 -17.14 -13.25 15.09
CA GLU A 203 -17.74 -12.93 13.78
C GLU A 203 -18.25 -11.48 13.74
N ASN A 204 -19.02 -11.12 12.72
CA ASN A 204 -19.30 -9.71 12.41
C ASN A 204 -20.65 -9.28 12.99
N ASP A 205 -20.63 -8.51 14.08
CA ASP A 205 -21.76 -8.17 14.92
C ASP A 205 -22.29 -6.73 14.70
N GLN A 206 -23.50 -6.46 15.18
CA GLN A 206 -24.08 -5.10 15.22
C GLN A 206 -24.60 -4.78 16.61
N LEU A 207 -24.06 -3.75 17.25
CA LEU A 207 -24.42 -3.34 18.61
C LEU A 207 -25.00 -1.92 18.60
N PHE A 208 -26.09 -1.73 19.33
CA PHE A 208 -26.77 -0.45 19.53
C PHE A 208 -27.00 -0.24 21.03
N GLY A 209 -26.33 0.74 21.64
CA GLY A 209 -26.55 1.10 23.06
C GLY A 209 -27.94 1.70 23.24
N GLY A 210 -28.14 2.92 22.76
CA GLY A 210 -29.42 3.63 22.84
C GLY A 210 -29.32 4.82 23.79
N PRO A 211 -30.41 5.22 24.49
CA PRO A 211 -30.31 6.28 25.48
C PRO A 211 -29.82 5.80 26.86
N GLY A 212 -28.66 6.31 27.30
CA GLY A 212 -28.05 6.09 28.60
C GLY A 212 -26.53 6.01 28.48
N ALA A 213 -25.80 5.74 29.55
CA ALA A 213 -24.34 5.63 29.47
C ALA A 213 -23.93 4.17 29.28
N ASP A 214 -23.64 3.79 28.04
CA ASP A 214 -23.52 2.40 27.61
C ASP A 214 -22.06 1.93 27.48
N SER A 215 -21.88 0.61 27.57
CA SER A 215 -20.59 -0.05 27.37
C SER A 215 -20.71 -1.11 26.28
N LEU A 216 -20.06 -0.89 25.14
CA LEU A 216 -20.10 -1.79 23.98
C LEU A 216 -18.72 -2.43 23.76
N THR A 217 -18.70 -3.72 23.42
CA THR A 217 -17.51 -4.43 22.96
C THR A 217 -17.86 -5.29 21.75
N GLY A 218 -17.28 -4.98 20.59
CA GLY A 218 -17.48 -5.72 19.34
C GLY A 218 -16.98 -7.15 19.44
N GLY A 219 -15.66 -7.31 19.59
CA GLY A 219 -15.03 -8.59 19.88
C GLY A 219 -14.01 -8.98 18.83
N ALA A 220 -14.27 -10.02 18.05
CA ALA A 220 -13.38 -10.43 16.97
C ALA A 220 -14.18 -10.65 15.69
N GLY A 221 -13.77 -10.04 14.58
CA GLY A 221 -14.53 -9.98 13.34
C GLY A 221 -14.72 -8.52 12.93
N ASP A 222 -15.07 -8.27 11.67
CA ASP A 222 -15.25 -6.90 11.18
C ASP A 222 -16.67 -6.44 11.57
N ASP A 223 -16.81 -5.61 12.60
CA ASP A 223 -18.10 -5.18 13.16
C ASP A 223 -18.62 -3.93 12.45
N PRO A 224 -19.54 -4.06 11.47
CA PRO A 224 -19.91 -2.96 10.58
C PRO A 224 -20.74 -1.86 11.25
N GLN A 225 -21.16 -2.03 12.51
CA GLN A 225 -21.96 -1.05 13.22
C GLN A 225 -21.92 -1.22 14.75
N LEU A 226 -21.09 -0.41 15.42
CA LEU A 226 -21.10 -0.21 16.86
C LEU A 226 -21.59 1.24 17.15
N ASP A 227 -22.81 1.40 17.67
CA ASP A 227 -23.48 2.69 17.85
C ASP A 227 -23.81 2.93 19.34
N GLY A 228 -23.13 3.88 19.98
CA GLY A 228 -23.32 4.24 21.40
C GLY A 228 -24.71 4.82 21.64
N GLY A 229 -25.03 5.93 21.00
CA GLY A 229 -26.36 6.52 20.99
C GLY A 229 -26.43 7.86 21.71
N ASP A 230 -27.32 8.00 22.69
CA ASP A 230 -27.46 9.22 23.49
C ASP A 230 -26.86 8.95 24.89
N GLY A 231 -25.66 9.44 25.22
CA GLY A 231 -24.96 9.00 26.42
C GLY A 231 -23.54 9.52 26.54
N ASP A 232 -22.89 9.26 27.68
CA ASP A 232 -21.42 9.32 27.74
C ASP A 232 -20.94 7.86 27.65
N ASP A 233 -20.66 7.38 26.45
CA ASP A 233 -20.52 5.95 26.15
C ASP A 233 -19.06 5.47 26.15
N THR A 234 -18.86 4.15 26.31
CA THR A 234 -17.55 3.50 26.18
C THR A 234 -17.63 2.37 25.15
N ILE A 235 -16.85 2.48 24.07
CA ILE A 235 -16.88 1.56 22.94
C ILE A 235 -15.47 0.99 22.68
N ASP A 236 -15.37 -0.32 22.50
CA ASP A 236 -14.14 -1.05 22.12
C ASP A 236 -14.48 -1.96 20.92
N GLY A 237 -13.88 -1.70 19.76
CA GLY A 237 -14.10 -2.48 18.52
C GLY A 237 -13.58 -3.89 18.67
N GLY A 238 -12.26 -4.03 18.81
CA GLY A 238 -11.61 -5.30 19.11
C GLY A 238 -10.62 -5.71 18.02
N ASP A 239 -10.71 -6.94 17.55
CA ASP A 239 -9.92 -7.42 16.39
C ASP A 239 -10.82 -7.39 15.13
N GLY A 240 -10.43 -6.72 14.04
CA GLY A 240 -11.21 -6.66 12.80
C GLY A 240 -11.32 -5.24 12.25
N ASP A 241 -11.88 -5.08 11.05
CA ASP A 241 -12.10 -3.74 10.47
C ASP A 241 -13.47 -3.19 10.96
N ASP A 242 -13.47 -2.40 12.02
CA ASP A 242 -14.70 -2.01 12.73
C ASP A 242 -15.25 -0.63 12.32
N THR A 243 -16.56 -0.43 12.50
CA THR A 243 -17.20 0.88 12.29
C THR A 243 -17.91 1.34 13.57
N ILE A 244 -17.36 2.39 14.18
CA ILE A 244 -17.78 2.94 15.48
C ILE A 244 -18.43 4.33 15.32
N ASN A 245 -19.56 4.53 15.99
CA ASN A 245 -20.23 5.82 16.15
C ASN A 245 -20.53 6.06 17.64
N GLY A 246 -19.93 7.10 18.25
CA GLY A 246 -20.17 7.49 19.64
C GLY A 246 -21.61 8.00 19.83
N GLY A 247 -21.95 9.09 19.14
CA GLY A 247 -23.31 9.62 19.09
C GLY A 247 -23.44 10.99 19.74
N LEU A 248 -24.29 11.13 20.75
CA LEU A 248 -24.49 12.37 21.50
C LEU A 248 -23.99 12.22 22.94
N GLY A 249 -23.04 13.07 23.33
CA GLY A 249 -22.47 13.13 24.67
C GLY A 249 -20.96 12.92 24.60
N ASN A 250 -20.30 12.76 25.74
CA ASN A 250 -18.84 12.72 25.77
C ASN A 250 -18.36 11.28 25.77
N ASP A 251 -17.97 10.79 24.60
CA ASP A 251 -17.75 9.38 24.35
C ASP A 251 -16.26 8.99 24.45
N ASN A 252 -16.00 7.72 24.76
CA ASN A 252 -14.66 7.14 24.72
C ASN A 252 -14.63 5.88 23.85
N ALA A 253 -14.04 5.99 22.66
CA ALA A 253 -13.98 4.92 21.68
C ALA A 253 -12.54 4.47 21.38
N ASN A 254 -12.36 3.17 21.20
CA ASN A 254 -11.12 2.54 20.76
C ASN A 254 -11.43 1.56 19.62
N GLY A 255 -10.77 1.71 18.46
CA GLY A 255 -10.93 0.80 17.32
C GLY A 255 -10.36 -0.58 17.64
N GLY A 256 -9.05 -0.66 17.87
CA GLY A 256 -8.40 -1.90 18.30
C GLY A 256 -7.32 -2.32 17.33
N ALA A 257 -7.48 -3.47 16.67
CA ALA A 257 -6.55 -3.93 15.65
C ALA A 257 -7.32 -4.21 14.35
N GLY A 258 -6.90 -3.58 13.25
CA GLY A 258 -7.60 -3.65 11.97
C GLY A 258 -7.73 -2.25 11.37
N GLU A 259 -8.33 -2.14 10.19
CA GLU A 259 -8.57 -0.82 9.58
C GLU A 259 -9.91 -0.25 10.06
N ASP A 260 -9.90 0.58 11.11
CA ASP A 260 -11.13 1.02 11.78
C ASP A 260 -11.66 2.36 11.25
N THR A 261 -12.98 2.55 11.35
CA THR A 261 -13.64 3.85 11.10
C THR A 261 -14.37 4.31 12.36
N ILE A 262 -13.94 5.42 12.95
CA ILE A 262 -14.46 5.97 14.20
C ILE A 262 -15.04 7.37 13.98
N ASN A 263 -16.26 7.59 14.45
CA ASN A 263 -16.91 8.91 14.49
C ASN A 263 -17.36 9.21 15.93
N GLY A 264 -16.80 10.25 16.56
CA GLY A 264 -17.16 10.68 17.92
C GLY A 264 -18.61 11.15 17.99
N GLY A 265 -18.97 12.10 17.13
CA GLY A 265 -20.34 12.59 17.04
C GLY A 265 -20.44 13.99 17.61
N ALA A 266 -21.25 14.23 18.64
CA ALA A 266 -21.35 15.54 19.27
C ALA A 266 -21.13 15.46 20.78
N GLY A 267 -20.06 16.08 21.24
CA GLY A 267 -19.65 16.17 22.64
C GLY A 267 -18.13 16.37 22.69
N GLU A 268 -17.55 16.38 23.88
CA GLU A 268 -16.08 16.40 23.99
C GLU A 268 -15.60 14.94 24.07
N ASP A 269 -15.16 14.39 22.93
CA ASP A 269 -14.91 12.97 22.74
C ASP A 269 -13.43 12.60 22.91
N THR A 270 -13.17 11.33 23.25
CA THR A 270 -11.82 10.75 23.29
C THR A 270 -11.75 9.51 22.42
N LEU A 271 -11.04 9.62 21.29
CA LEU A 271 -11.01 8.59 20.25
C LEU A 271 -9.58 8.09 20.04
N ASN A 272 -9.41 6.77 19.93
CA ASN A 272 -8.14 6.11 19.61
C ASN A 272 -8.37 5.10 18.48
N GLY A 273 -7.62 5.22 17.38
CA GLY A 273 -7.69 4.28 16.25
C GLY A 273 -7.23 2.90 16.68
N GLY A 274 -5.94 2.72 16.90
CA GLY A 274 -5.42 1.42 17.32
C GLY A 274 -4.12 1.04 16.63
N ASP A 275 -4.05 -0.20 16.17
CA ASP A 275 -3.03 -0.68 15.24
C ASP A 275 -3.64 -0.75 13.82
N ASP A 276 -2.83 -0.51 12.78
CA ASP A 276 -3.17 -0.48 11.34
C ASP A 276 -3.73 0.87 10.85
N MET A 277 -4.41 0.95 9.70
CA MET A 277 -4.82 2.23 9.08
C MET A 277 -6.21 2.63 9.54
N ASP A 278 -6.31 3.69 10.35
CA ASP A 278 -7.59 4.12 10.90
C ASP A 278 -8.12 5.41 10.28
N ILE A 279 -9.44 5.57 10.29
CA ILE A 279 -10.15 6.80 9.93
C ILE A 279 -10.93 7.31 11.14
N ILE A 280 -10.52 8.46 11.67
CA ILE A 280 -11.10 9.06 12.88
C ILE A 280 -11.71 10.42 12.55
N SER A 281 -12.94 10.66 12.99
CA SER A 281 -13.58 11.99 13.01
C SER A 281 -14.04 12.34 14.42
N GLY A 282 -13.60 13.50 14.93
CA GLY A 282 -14.00 14.03 16.24
C GLY A 282 -15.45 14.50 16.22
N GLY A 283 -15.70 15.64 15.58
CA GLY A 283 -17.04 16.20 15.51
C GLY A 283 -17.05 17.73 15.56
N PRO A 284 -18.14 18.36 16.03
CA PRO A 284 -18.29 19.81 16.05
C PRO A 284 -17.85 20.49 17.37
N ASP A 285 -17.32 19.75 18.34
CA ASP A 285 -16.95 20.20 19.68
C ASP A 285 -15.47 19.86 20.00
N ASP A 286 -14.96 20.14 21.21
CA ASP A 286 -13.52 20.07 21.50
C ASP A 286 -13.06 18.62 21.80
N ASP A 287 -12.32 18.00 20.89
CA ASP A 287 -12.01 16.56 20.94
C ASP A 287 -10.55 16.21 21.25
N VAL A 288 -10.33 14.97 21.72
CA VAL A 288 -9.00 14.36 21.89
C VAL A 288 -8.88 13.13 21.00
N LEU A 289 -8.04 13.23 19.97
CA LEU A 289 -7.91 12.23 18.92
C LEU A 289 -6.50 11.65 18.90
N ASN A 290 -6.41 10.33 18.83
CA ASN A 290 -5.15 9.61 18.66
C ASN A 290 -5.25 8.62 17.49
N GLY A 291 -4.38 8.76 16.49
CA GLY A 291 -4.27 7.82 15.37
C GLY A 291 -3.92 6.43 15.88
N GLY A 292 -2.75 6.31 16.51
CA GLY A 292 -2.30 5.04 17.06
C GLY A 292 -1.03 4.59 16.34
N GLY A 293 -1.01 3.35 15.83
CA GLY A 293 0.10 2.83 15.05
C GLY A 293 -0.35 2.41 13.67
N GLY A 294 0.32 2.84 12.62
CA GLY A 294 -0.11 2.65 11.23
C GLY A 294 -0.40 4.00 10.58
N PRO A 295 -0.64 4.08 9.26
CA PRO A 295 -0.82 5.35 8.57
C PRO A 295 -2.26 5.86 8.68
N ASP A 296 -2.52 6.75 9.64
CA ASP A 296 -3.90 7.12 10.02
C ASP A 296 -4.45 8.34 9.28
N ILE A 297 -5.77 8.50 9.29
CA ILE A 297 -6.47 9.70 8.82
C ILE A 297 -7.35 10.24 9.95
N VAL A 298 -6.97 11.38 10.51
CA VAL A 298 -7.63 11.98 11.67
C VAL A 298 -8.18 13.37 11.32
N TYR A 299 -9.47 13.57 11.54
CA TYR A 299 -10.19 14.83 11.36
C TYR A 299 -10.72 15.36 12.70
N GLY A 300 -10.27 16.54 13.12
CA GLY A 300 -10.86 17.27 14.25
C GLY A 300 -12.23 17.87 13.92
N GLU A 301 -12.46 18.20 12.64
CA GLU A 301 -13.67 18.86 12.13
C GLU A 301 -13.91 20.27 12.67
N GLY A 302 -14.38 20.50 13.89
CA GLY A 302 -14.47 21.85 14.44
C GLY A 302 -14.58 21.84 15.94
N GLY A 303 -14.01 22.84 16.61
CA GLY A 303 -13.69 22.72 18.04
C GLY A 303 -12.26 23.23 18.25
N ASP A 304 -11.81 23.30 19.50
CA ASP A 304 -10.39 23.43 19.83
C ASP A 304 -9.80 22.02 20.08
N ASP A 305 -9.30 21.36 19.03
CA ASP A 305 -8.97 19.94 19.08
C ASP A 305 -7.53 19.64 19.51
N THR A 306 -7.32 18.47 20.12
CA THR A 306 -5.99 17.89 20.36
C THR A 306 -5.82 16.61 19.54
N ILE A 307 -4.93 16.65 18.55
CA ILE A 307 -4.72 15.54 17.62
C ILE A 307 -3.28 15.01 17.75
N ASN A 308 -3.12 13.73 18.01
CA ASN A 308 -1.84 13.03 17.96
C ASN A 308 -1.89 11.94 16.87
N GLY A 309 -0.89 11.92 15.98
CA GLY A 309 -0.73 10.82 15.01
C GLY A 309 -0.13 9.56 15.65
N ASP A 310 0.80 9.77 16.58
CA ASP A 310 1.56 8.72 17.25
C ASP A 310 2.53 7.99 16.31
N GLY A 311 2.17 6.88 15.69
CA GLY A 311 3.10 5.92 15.09
C GLY A 311 2.81 5.59 13.64
N GLY A 312 3.15 6.42 12.66
CA GLY A 312 2.60 6.21 11.33
C GLY A 312 3.13 7.15 10.27
N ASN A 313 2.49 7.16 9.12
CA ASN A 313 2.61 8.32 8.23
C ASN A 313 1.21 8.92 8.17
N ASP A 314 0.93 9.81 9.12
CA ASP A 314 -0.46 10.14 9.44
C ASP A 314 -0.93 11.33 8.62
N ARG A 315 -2.24 11.44 8.46
CA ARG A 315 -2.91 12.59 7.91
C ARG A 315 -3.78 13.21 8.99
N LEU A 316 -3.36 14.35 9.51
CA LEU A 316 -3.99 15.02 10.64
C LEU A 316 -4.57 16.36 10.18
N ASP A 317 -5.88 16.55 10.30
CA ASP A 317 -6.57 17.80 9.92
C ASP A 317 -7.37 18.37 11.10
N GLY A 318 -6.93 19.51 11.64
CA GLY A 318 -7.63 20.22 12.72
C GLY A 318 -8.97 20.84 12.31
N GLY A 319 -9.32 20.84 11.02
CA GLY A 319 -10.65 21.28 10.58
C GLY A 319 -10.89 22.79 10.62
N VAL A 320 -12.17 23.18 10.78
CA VAL A 320 -12.66 24.55 10.63
C VAL A 320 -13.14 25.17 11.94
N GLY A 321 -12.22 25.90 12.57
CA GLY A 321 -12.53 26.93 13.54
C GLY A 321 -12.30 26.49 14.97
N GLY A 322 -11.35 27.18 15.59
CA GLY A 322 -10.79 26.86 16.89
C GLY A 322 -9.31 27.18 16.87
N THR A 323 -8.57 26.71 17.88
CA THR A 323 -7.11 26.64 17.89
C THR A 323 -6.65 25.24 18.18
N ASP A 324 -6.37 24.51 17.10
CA ASP A 324 -6.05 23.08 17.15
C ASP A 324 -4.57 22.85 17.46
N GLU A 325 -4.31 21.90 18.36
CA GLU A 325 -3.00 21.38 18.71
C GLU A 325 -2.80 20.02 18.00
N VAL A 326 -2.05 20.04 16.91
CA VAL A 326 -1.75 18.86 16.10
C VAL A 326 -0.29 18.47 16.27
N ASN A 327 -0.06 17.20 16.59
CA ASN A 327 1.25 16.61 16.78
C ASN A 327 1.36 15.29 16.01
N GLY A 328 2.17 15.28 14.96
CA GLY A 328 2.42 14.07 14.17
C GLY A 328 3.13 12.95 14.93
N ASN A 329 4.05 13.30 15.83
CA ASN A 329 4.97 12.33 16.46
C ASN A 329 5.80 11.55 15.41
N ALA A 330 5.66 10.23 15.35
CA ALA A 330 6.57 9.34 14.66
C ALA A 330 6.18 9.12 13.21
N GLY A 331 7.01 9.62 12.30
CA GLY A 331 6.95 9.31 10.88
C GLY A 331 6.66 10.55 10.04
N THR A 332 6.13 10.35 8.84
CA THR A 332 5.94 11.43 7.85
C THR A 332 4.50 11.94 7.90
N ASP A 333 4.24 12.87 8.81
CA ASP A 333 2.86 13.30 9.03
C ASP A 333 2.48 14.49 8.14
N VAL A 334 1.31 14.37 7.54
CA VAL A 334 0.62 15.39 6.78
C VAL A 334 -0.34 16.13 7.70
N CYS A 335 0.11 17.26 8.25
CA CYS A 335 -0.67 18.10 9.16
C CYS A 335 -1.37 19.24 8.40
N LEU A 336 -2.67 19.46 8.64
CA LEU A 336 -3.52 20.48 8.03
C LEU A 336 -4.28 21.30 9.09
N ASN A 337 -4.59 22.56 8.77
CA ASN A 337 -5.41 23.48 9.58
C ASN A 337 -5.07 23.54 11.09
N PHE A 338 -3.82 23.87 11.44
CA PHE A 338 -3.32 23.79 12.83
C PHE A 338 -2.47 24.99 13.24
N THR A 339 -2.16 25.09 14.54
CA THR A 339 -1.30 26.15 15.11
C THR A 339 0.01 25.57 15.70
N THR A 340 1.02 25.35 14.86
CA THR A 340 2.15 24.42 15.10
C THR A 340 3.11 24.74 16.27
N THR A 341 3.75 23.68 16.81
CA THR A 341 5.01 23.72 17.59
C THR A 341 6.11 22.70 17.19
N ASP A 342 5.94 21.83 16.18
CA ASP A 342 6.92 20.76 15.83
C ASP A 342 7.41 20.74 14.36
N LEU A 343 8.58 20.10 14.12
CA LEU A 343 9.36 19.99 12.87
C LEU A 343 8.96 18.80 11.97
N SER A 344 8.21 17.79 12.45
CA SER A 344 7.79 16.63 11.65
C SER A 344 6.75 16.96 10.57
N CYS A 345 6.04 18.09 10.70
CA CYS A 345 5.06 18.57 9.72
C CYS A 345 5.66 19.46 8.59
N GLU A 346 6.99 19.57 8.42
CA GLU A 346 7.64 20.33 7.33
C GLU A 346 8.22 19.39 6.25
N LEU A 347 7.73 19.47 5.01
CA LEU A 347 8.29 18.80 3.83
C LEU A 347 9.48 19.60 3.29
N LEU A 348 10.67 19.02 3.38
CA LEU A 348 11.89 19.60 2.83
C LEU A 348 11.92 19.47 1.30
N THR A 349 12.36 20.54 0.63
CA THR A 349 12.59 20.61 -0.82
C THR A 349 14.03 20.25 -1.19
N HIS A 350 14.25 19.89 -2.45
CA HIS A 350 15.57 19.56 -2.98
C HIS A 350 15.98 20.37 -4.22
N ALA A 351 15.42 21.57 -4.45
CA ALA A 351 15.89 22.36 -5.58
C ALA A 351 17.37 22.72 -5.40
N THR A 352 18.18 22.21 -6.33
CA THR A 352 19.62 22.44 -6.37
C THR A 352 19.93 23.25 -7.61
N LEU A 353 20.24 24.54 -7.45
CA LEU A 353 20.58 25.42 -8.56
C LEU A 353 22.01 25.13 -9.04
N GLU A 354 22.15 24.57 -10.24
CA GLU A 354 23.44 24.19 -10.82
C GLU A 354 24.12 25.39 -11.49
N SER A 355 23.35 26.24 -12.18
CA SER A 355 23.89 27.41 -12.87
C SER A 355 22.89 28.55 -12.95
N PHE A 356 23.41 29.78 -13.02
CA PHE A 356 22.62 30.99 -13.26
C PHE A 356 23.39 31.93 -14.20
N ALA A 357 22.74 32.38 -15.27
CA ALA A 357 23.32 33.25 -16.28
C ALA A 357 22.30 34.27 -16.82
N ALA A 358 22.79 35.36 -17.40
CA ALA A 358 21.97 36.29 -18.17
C ALA A 358 22.69 36.67 -19.47
N PHE A 359 21.96 36.77 -20.58
CA PHE A 359 22.50 37.13 -21.89
C PHE A 359 21.54 38.00 -22.70
N GLU A 360 22.04 38.65 -23.76
CA GLU A 360 21.21 39.44 -24.67
C GLU A 360 20.63 38.54 -25.77
N GLU A 361 19.30 38.52 -25.93
CA GLU A 361 18.63 37.88 -27.06
C GLU A 361 17.72 38.88 -27.77
N ARG A 362 18.00 39.15 -29.06
CA ARG A 362 17.18 40.04 -29.91
C ARG A 362 16.89 41.41 -29.28
N GLY A 363 17.82 41.93 -28.47
CA GLY A 363 17.72 43.22 -27.79
C GLY A 363 16.95 43.21 -26.46
N SER A 364 16.62 42.04 -25.91
CA SER A 364 16.05 41.85 -24.56
C SER A 364 17.03 41.05 -23.69
N VAL A 365 16.91 41.16 -22.37
CA VAL A 365 17.67 40.32 -21.43
C VAL A 365 16.92 39.01 -21.21
N VAL A 366 17.61 37.89 -21.32
CA VAL A 366 17.10 36.56 -20.95
C VAL A 366 17.94 36.05 -19.79
N ILE A 367 17.25 35.58 -18.75
CA ILE A 367 17.82 34.92 -17.59
C ILE A 367 17.70 33.43 -17.82
N ARG A 368 18.78 32.70 -17.56
CA ARG A 368 18.79 31.24 -17.59
C ARG A 368 19.26 30.70 -16.26
N TRP A 369 18.55 29.74 -15.70
CA TRP A 369 19.08 28.90 -14.64
C TRP A 369 18.87 27.42 -14.95
N SER A 370 19.72 26.57 -14.39
CA SER A 370 19.52 25.13 -14.40
C SER A 370 19.46 24.59 -12.97
N THR A 371 18.65 23.56 -12.78
CA THR A 371 18.52 22.80 -11.55
C THR A 371 19.00 21.36 -11.78
N SER A 372 19.66 20.76 -10.80
CA SER A 372 20.09 19.35 -10.83
C SER A 372 19.23 18.43 -9.94
N SER A 373 18.23 18.99 -9.27
CA SER A 373 17.11 18.31 -8.62
C SER A 373 16.00 19.33 -8.34
N GLU A 374 14.74 18.88 -8.25
CA GLU A 374 13.53 19.68 -7.91
C GLU A 374 12.49 18.87 -7.11
N THR A 375 12.94 17.89 -6.33
CA THR A 375 12.05 17.07 -5.47
C THR A 375 11.36 17.98 -4.44
N GLY A 376 10.03 17.89 -4.34
CA GLY A 376 9.23 18.73 -3.43
C GLY A 376 9.04 20.19 -3.89
N THR A 377 9.58 20.58 -5.04
CA THR A 377 9.50 21.97 -5.55
C THR A 377 8.23 22.18 -6.37
N LEU A 378 7.30 22.99 -5.88
CA LEU A 378 6.11 23.38 -6.64
C LEU A 378 6.45 24.34 -7.78
N GLY A 379 7.40 25.27 -7.56
CA GLY A 379 7.86 26.18 -8.59
C GLY A 379 8.78 27.31 -8.13
N PHE A 380 8.98 28.30 -9.00
CA PHE A 380 9.94 29.39 -8.81
C PHE A 380 9.33 30.76 -9.10
N ARG A 381 9.65 31.73 -8.25
CA ARG A 381 9.47 33.18 -8.46
C ARG A 381 10.84 33.79 -8.73
N VAL A 382 10.94 34.67 -9.73
CA VAL A 382 12.20 35.35 -10.05
C VAL A 382 12.06 36.83 -9.75
N LEU A 383 12.94 37.33 -8.89
CA LEU A 383 12.96 38.71 -8.42
C LEU A 383 14.21 39.42 -8.94
N ARG A 384 14.07 40.69 -9.32
CA ARG A 384 15.20 41.57 -9.67
C ARG A 384 15.33 42.70 -8.66
N GLU A 385 16.58 43.01 -8.27
CA GLU A 385 16.88 44.19 -7.45
C GLU A 385 16.58 45.48 -8.22
N GLN A 386 15.77 46.35 -7.62
CA GLN A 386 15.48 47.67 -8.14
C GLN A 386 15.43 48.68 -7.00
N ALA A 387 16.46 49.52 -6.92
CA ALA A 387 16.52 50.65 -5.99
C ALA A 387 16.37 50.26 -4.49
N GLY A 388 16.87 49.08 -4.12
CA GLY A 388 16.85 48.51 -2.78
C GLY A 388 15.68 47.58 -2.48
N GLU A 389 14.83 47.28 -3.45
CA GLU A 389 13.69 46.36 -3.31
C GLU A 389 13.76 45.22 -4.33
N TRP A 390 13.38 44.01 -3.92
CA TRP A 390 13.22 42.86 -4.80
C TRP A 390 11.84 42.91 -5.45
N VAL A 391 11.79 42.94 -6.78
CA VAL A 391 10.55 43.07 -7.54
C VAL A 391 10.39 41.87 -8.50
N PRO A 392 9.24 41.17 -8.49
CA PRO A 392 8.95 40.11 -9.46
C PRO A 392 9.03 40.62 -10.89
N ILE A 393 9.57 39.78 -11.78
CA ILE A 393 9.66 40.09 -13.21
C ILE A 393 8.62 39.36 -14.07
N HIS A 394 7.80 38.50 -13.44
CA HIS A 394 6.69 37.73 -14.03
C HIS A 394 5.53 37.65 -13.02
N ASP A 395 4.34 37.28 -13.49
CA ASP A 395 3.11 37.13 -12.70
C ASP A 395 2.83 35.63 -12.43
N GLY A 396 2.58 35.29 -11.16
CA GLY A 396 2.26 33.92 -10.75
C GLY A 396 3.50 33.08 -10.39
N LEU A 397 3.30 31.77 -10.24
CA LEU A 397 4.36 30.80 -9.97
C LEU A 397 4.81 30.14 -11.29
N LEU A 398 6.12 30.10 -11.56
CA LEU A 398 6.66 29.27 -12.64
C LEU A 398 6.73 27.83 -12.13
N PRO A 399 5.99 26.87 -12.68
CA PRO A 399 5.90 25.54 -12.12
C PRO A 399 7.26 24.87 -12.22
N GLY A 400 7.59 24.12 -11.17
CA GLY A 400 8.70 23.19 -11.20
C GLY A 400 8.44 22.10 -12.23
N LEU A 401 9.50 21.43 -12.66
CA LEU A 401 9.39 20.25 -13.50
C LEU A 401 9.04 19.04 -12.62
N LEU A 402 7.82 19.02 -12.05
CA LEU A 402 7.36 17.98 -11.11
C LEU A 402 7.50 16.54 -11.66
N ALA A 403 7.37 16.37 -12.98
CA ALA A 403 7.55 15.11 -13.70
C ALA A 403 9.03 14.73 -13.96
N SER A 404 9.96 15.51 -13.43
CA SER A 404 11.38 15.50 -13.75
C SER A 404 12.16 15.86 -12.50
N PRO A 405 12.18 14.98 -11.49
CA PRO A 405 12.83 15.22 -10.20
C PRO A 405 14.34 15.50 -10.32
N GLN A 406 14.94 15.19 -11.48
CA GLN A 406 16.31 15.57 -11.83
C GLN A 406 16.55 17.06 -12.10
N GLY A 407 15.50 17.88 -12.05
CA GLY A 407 15.55 19.28 -12.44
C GLY A 407 15.57 19.50 -13.96
N GLY A 408 15.84 20.75 -14.35
CA GLY A 408 15.94 21.13 -15.76
C GLY A 408 16.42 22.57 -15.95
N ILE A 409 16.18 23.11 -17.14
CA ILE A 409 16.69 24.42 -17.56
C ILE A 409 15.52 25.36 -17.79
N TYR A 410 15.62 26.56 -17.23
CA TYR A 410 14.62 27.62 -17.34
C TYR A 410 15.22 28.82 -18.06
N ASP A 411 14.50 29.34 -19.04
CA ASP A 411 14.71 30.59 -19.75
C ASP A 411 13.56 31.53 -19.46
N LEU A 412 13.86 32.67 -18.83
CA LEU A 412 12.89 33.70 -18.51
C LEU A 412 13.33 35.04 -19.10
N ARG A 413 12.45 35.66 -19.90
CA ARG A 413 12.69 36.99 -20.46
C ARG A 413 12.42 38.08 -19.43
N ASP A 414 13.37 39.00 -19.25
CA ASP A 414 13.22 40.18 -18.42
C ASP A 414 13.16 41.47 -19.28
N ASP A 415 11.95 41.92 -19.56
CA ASP A 415 11.70 43.13 -20.37
C ASP A 415 12.06 44.45 -19.65
N GLY A 416 12.28 44.42 -18.33
CA GLY A 416 12.67 45.60 -17.56
C GLY A 416 14.17 45.85 -17.54
N ALA A 417 14.99 44.85 -17.89
CA ALA A 417 16.45 44.92 -17.74
C ALA A 417 17.12 45.48 -18.99
N GLN A 418 18.27 46.13 -18.80
CA GLN A 418 19.05 46.70 -19.91
C GLN A 418 20.26 45.83 -20.23
N PRO A 419 20.43 45.39 -21.50
CA PRO A 419 21.61 44.66 -21.92
C PRO A 419 22.93 45.38 -21.60
N GLY A 420 23.94 44.63 -21.15
CA GLY A 420 25.27 45.16 -20.82
C GLY A 420 25.36 46.00 -19.53
N GLN A 421 24.30 46.12 -18.73
CA GLN A 421 24.36 46.69 -17.38
C GLN A 421 24.37 45.57 -16.33
N PRO A 422 25.15 45.67 -15.24
CA PRO A 422 25.05 44.74 -14.13
C PRO A 422 23.62 44.67 -13.57
N GLN A 423 23.16 43.46 -13.27
CA GLN A 423 21.88 43.17 -12.64
C GLN A 423 22.10 42.20 -11.48
N GLN A 424 21.21 42.26 -10.48
CA GLN A 424 21.12 41.27 -9.42
C GLN A 424 19.76 40.59 -9.46
N TYR A 425 19.78 39.27 -9.39
CA TYR A 425 18.58 38.43 -9.37
C TYR A 425 18.56 37.53 -8.15
N LEU A 426 17.34 37.22 -7.69
CA LEU A 426 17.05 36.24 -6.65
C LEU A 426 16.02 35.27 -7.22
N VAL A 427 16.27 33.97 -7.10
CA VAL A 427 15.30 32.93 -7.45
C VAL A 427 14.71 32.44 -6.14
N VAL A 428 13.41 32.61 -5.96
CA VAL A 428 12.66 32.14 -4.80
C VAL A 428 11.93 30.88 -5.20
N GLU A 429 12.36 29.76 -4.66
CA GLU A 429 11.65 28.50 -4.75
C GLU A 429 10.42 28.52 -3.85
N VAL A 430 9.33 27.90 -4.30
CA VAL A 430 8.13 27.61 -3.52
C VAL A 430 7.95 26.10 -3.54
N ASP A 431 7.82 25.48 -2.38
CA ASP A 431 7.59 24.05 -2.26
C ASP A 431 6.10 23.67 -2.29
N ILE A 432 5.82 22.37 -2.21
CA ILE A 432 4.46 21.82 -2.19
C ILE A 432 3.61 22.28 -1.01
N GLN A 433 4.22 22.76 0.09
CA GLN A 433 3.55 23.36 1.25
C GLN A 433 3.38 24.89 1.12
N GLY A 434 3.98 25.51 0.11
CA GLY A 434 3.99 26.95 -0.08
C GLY A 434 5.09 27.69 0.67
N ILE A 435 6.06 26.99 1.27
CA ILE A 435 7.21 27.59 1.95
C ILE A 435 8.21 28.11 0.90
N GLU A 436 8.79 29.27 1.16
CA GLU A 436 9.71 29.94 0.24
C GLU A 436 11.18 29.75 0.62
N SER A 437 12.01 29.35 -0.34
CA SER A 437 13.47 29.23 -0.22
C SER A 437 14.21 30.14 -1.20
N GLU A 438 15.18 30.93 -0.70
CA GLU A 438 15.92 31.90 -1.49
C GLU A 438 17.23 31.33 -2.08
N HIS A 439 17.41 31.45 -3.39
CA HIS A 439 18.62 31.12 -4.14
C HIS A 439 19.26 32.38 -4.73
N GLY A 440 20.49 32.71 -4.30
CA GLY A 440 21.23 33.91 -4.72
C GLY A 440 21.63 34.81 -3.53
N PRO A 441 21.85 36.13 -3.75
CA PRO A 441 21.67 36.87 -5.01
C PRO A 441 22.74 36.54 -6.05
N PHE A 442 22.33 36.48 -7.32
CA PHE A 442 23.23 36.26 -8.46
C PHE A 442 23.61 37.58 -9.12
N ASP A 443 24.90 37.91 -9.06
CA ASP A 443 25.50 39.06 -9.74
C ASP A 443 25.84 38.71 -11.19
N VAL A 444 25.08 39.23 -12.15
CA VAL A 444 25.29 38.96 -13.58
C VAL A 444 25.42 40.24 -14.39
N VAL A 445 26.20 40.18 -15.46
CA VAL A 445 26.26 41.22 -16.49
C VAL A 445 25.79 40.57 -17.78
N PRO A 446 24.59 40.90 -18.31
CA PRO A 446 24.11 40.33 -19.56
C PRO A 446 25.05 40.72 -20.69
N ASP A 447 25.97 39.82 -21.06
CA ASP A 447 26.99 40.04 -22.06
C ASP A 447 26.93 38.97 -23.17
N SER A 448 27.22 39.40 -24.40
CA SER A 448 27.13 38.61 -25.64
C SER A 448 25.71 38.20 -26.10
N GLU A 449 25.58 37.88 -27.40
CA GLU A 449 24.37 37.25 -27.94
C GLU A 449 24.44 35.75 -27.64
N GLY A 450 23.50 35.24 -26.83
CA GLY A 450 23.30 33.81 -26.64
C GLY A 450 22.44 33.23 -27.78
N GLU A 451 22.80 32.07 -28.33
CA GLU A 451 21.90 31.32 -29.21
C GLU A 451 20.96 30.47 -28.33
N SER A 452 19.71 30.92 -28.17
CA SER A 452 18.63 30.06 -27.67
C SER A 452 18.09 29.18 -28.81
N LEU A 453 17.82 27.90 -28.52
CA LEU A 453 17.41 26.90 -29.51
C LEU A 453 15.90 26.88 -29.83
N LEU A 454 15.06 27.69 -29.17
CA LEU A 454 13.57 27.65 -29.32
C LEU A 454 12.97 29.09 -29.35
N SER A 455 11.69 29.35 -29.71
CA SER A 455 11.02 30.70 -29.77
C SER A 455 9.74 30.94 -28.88
N GLU A 456 9.73 31.85 -27.86
CA GLU A 456 8.66 32.29 -26.88
C GLU A 456 9.19 32.95 -25.55
N ALA A 457 8.32 33.44 -24.65
CA ALA A 457 8.61 34.39 -23.53
C ALA A 457 9.10 33.78 -22.19
N VAL A 458 8.60 32.60 -21.84
CA VAL A 458 9.10 31.72 -20.78
C VAL A 458 9.29 30.36 -21.42
N ARG A 459 10.43 29.68 -21.20
CA ARG A 459 10.54 28.23 -21.44
C ARG A 459 11.22 27.57 -20.30
N TYR A 460 10.77 26.37 -20.00
CA TYR A 460 11.51 25.43 -19.21
C TYR A 460 11.54 24.11 -19.96
N GLY A 461 12.59 23.33 -19.76
CA GLY A 461 12.74 22.07 -20.45
C GLY A 461 13.85 21.23 -19.85
N ARG A 462 13.78 19.95 -20.15
CA ARG A 462 14.82 19.00 -19.80
C ARG A 462 15.90 19.04 -20.88
N GLU A 463 17.17 19.13 -20.50
CA GLU A 463 18.22 18.59 -21.35
C GLU A 463 18.37 17.10 -21.02
N PRO A 464 18.03 16.18 -21.94
CA PRO A 464 18.33 14.79 -21.73
C PRO A 464 19.84 14.64 -21.60
N HIS A 465 20.33 14.14 -20.47
CA HIS A 465 21.70 13.66 -20.43
C HIS A 465 21.84 12.57 -21.50
N ALA A 466 22.87 12.66 -22.33
CA ALA A 466 23.10 11.69 -23.38
C ALA A 466 23.46 10.34 -22.74
N THR A 467 22.48 9.48 -22.49
CA THR A 467 22.75 8.06 -22.39
C THR A 467 23.21 7.61 -23.78
N ALA A 468 24.28 6.79 -23.82
CA ALA A 468 24.64 6.12 -25.06
C ALA A 468 23.38 5.45 -25.58
N SER A 469 22.98 5.75 -26.83
CA SER A 469 21.79 5.16 -27.43
C SER A 469 21.93 3.64 -27.41
N VAL A 470 21.36 2.98 -26.41
CA VAL A 470 21.20 1.54 -26.43
C VAL A 470 20.02 1.31 -27.36
N GLY A 471 20.22 0.53 -28.42
CA GLY A 471 19.11 0.14 -29.30
C GLY A 471 17.99 -0.50 -28.48
N PRO A 472 16.75 -0.58 -28.99
CA PRO A 472 15.58 -0.99 -28.21
C PRO A 472 15.83 -2.33 -27.50
N VAL A 473 16.07 -2.28 -26.18
CA VAL A 473 16.43 -3.45 -25.38
C VAL A 473 15.18 -4.16 -24.87
N GLN A 474 14.05 -3.46 -24.70
CA GLN A 474 12.79 -4.03 -24.23
C GLN A 474 12.31 -5.20 -25.11
N LYS A 475 12.43 -5.09 -26.44
CA LYS A 475 12.13 -6.19 -27.38
C LYS A 475 13.23 -7.25 -27.52
N SER A 476 14.35 -7.07 -26.82
CA SER A 476 15.48 -8.02 -26.85
C SER A 476 15.62 -8.84 -25.57
N LEU A 477 14.88 -8.52 -24.50
CA LEU A 477 14.67 -9.44 -23.37
C LEU A 477 13.82 -10.66 -23.81
N GLU A 478 12.99 -10.48 -24.84
CA GLU A 478 12.21 -11.55 -25.50
C GLU A 478 12.99 -12.33 -26.57
N ALA A 479 14.18 -11.87 -26.97
CA ALA A 479 14.93 -12.46 -28.07
C ALA A 479 15.91 -13.54 -27.55
N ASP A 480 15.42 -14.77 -27.56
CA ASP A 480 16.11 -16.03 -27.29
C ASP A 480 16.60 -16.19 -25.83
N LYS A 481 15.77 -16.81 -24.97
CA LYS A 481 16.27 -17.54 -23.78
C LYS A 481 17.50 -18.33 -24.22
N GLN A 482 18.70 -17.95 -23.76
CA GLN A 482 19.91 -18.76 -23.95
C GLN A 482 19.93 -19.97 -22.99
N SER A 483 18.81 -20.27 -22.33
CA SER A 483 18.70 -21.41 -21.42
C SER A 483 18.74 -22.74 -22.17
N ALA A 484 19.72 -23.58 -21.85
CA ALA A 484 19.78 -24.97 -22.29
C ALA A 484 18.72 -25.81 -21.55
N GLY A 485 17.47 -25.83 -22.02
CA GLY A 485 16.37 -26.54 -21.36
C GLY A 485 15.28 -27.06 -22.30
N GLN A 486 14.32 -27.83 -21.77
CA GLN A 486 13.13 -28.24 -22.52
C GLN A 486 12.03 -27.18 -22.30
N PRO A 487 11.43 -26.62 -23.37
CA PRO A 487 10.25 -25.79 -23.26
C PRO A 487 9.13 -26.51 -22.49
N VAL A 488 8.50 -25.83 -21.54
CA VAL A 488 7.39 -26.38 -20.74
C VAL A 488 6.07 -25.65 -20.95
N ALA A 489 6.12 -24.38 -21.35
CA ALA A 489 4.97 -23.59 -21.72
C ALA A 489 5.33 -22.46 -22.69
N LEU A 490 4.31 -21.77 -23.18
CA LEU A 490 4.41 -20.60 -24.04
C LEU A 490 3.53 -19.51 -23.44
N TYR A 491 4.09 -18.31 -23.25
CA TYR A 491 3.35 -17.15 -22.80
C TYR A 491 2.88 -16.28 -23.97
N PHE A 492 1.77 -15.60 -23.77
CA PHE A 492 1.17 -14.64 -24.71
C PHE A 492 0.79 -13.36 -23.96
N GLY A 493 1.23 -12.19 -24.45
CA GLY A 493 0.75 -10.90 -23.98
C GLY A 493 -0.45 -10.41 -24.80
N VAL A 494 -1.39 -9.75 -24.11
CA VAL A 494 -2.57 -9.12 -24.71
C VAL A 494 -2.72 -7.69 -24.20
N GLU A 495 -2.66 -6.70 -25.09
CA GLU A 495 -2.85 -5.28 -24.77
C GLU A 495 -4.30 -4.78 -24.89
N ARG A 496 -5.18 -5.56 -25.55
CA ARG A 496 -6.52 -5.09 -25.91
C ARG A 496 -7.57 -6.15 -25.66
N THR A 497 -8.68 -5.74 -25.07
CA THR A 497 -9.84 -6.62 -24.89
C THR A 497 -10.40 -7.06 -26.25
N GLY A 498 -10.54 -8.37 -26.47
CA GLY A 498 -11.08 -8.93 -27.70
C GLY A 498 -10.78 -10.42 -27.87
N LEU A 499 -11.22 -11.02 -28.98
CA LEU A 499 -10.82 -12.39 -29.30
C LEU A 499 -9.41 -12.39 -29.89
N HIS A 500 -8.54 -13.21 -29.33
CA HIS A 500 -7.17 -13.41 -29.79
C HIS A 500 -6.98 -14.81 -30.34
N ALA A 501 -6.30 -14.93 -31.49
CA ALA A 501 -5.99 -16.22 -32.11
C ALA A 501 -4.49 -16.48 -32.14
N VAL A 502 -4.09 -17.68 -31.70
CA VAL A 502 -2.71 -18.18 -31.80
C VAL A 502 -2.67 -19.34 -32.77
N SER A 503 -1.75 -19.30 -33.74
CA SER A 503 -1.62 -20.36 -34.72
C SER A 503 -0.88 -21.58 -34.15
N ALA A 504 -1.22 -22.76 -34.66
CA ALA A 504 -0.51 -24.00 -34.35
C ALA A 504 0.98 -23.92 -34.70
N ALA A 505 1.35 -23.12 -35.72
CA ALA A 505 2.73 -22.92 -36.14
C ALA A 505 3.53 -22.08 -35.12
N GLU A 506 2.93 -21.04 -34.54
CA GLU A 506 3.53 -20.24 -33.47
C GLU A 506 3.73 -21.10 -32.22
N ILE A 507 2.71 -21.84 -31.80
CA ILE A 507 2.78 -22.76 -30.65
C ILE A 507 3.87 -23.82 -30.86
N ALA A 508 3.92 -24.42 -32.05
CA ALA A 508 4.91 -25.43 -32.40
C ALA A 508 6.34 -24.89 -32.36
N THR A 509 6.54 -23.67 -32.86
CA THR A 509 7.83 -22.99 -32.84
C THR A 509 8.27 -22.68 -31.42
N GLY A 510 7.39 -22.09 -30.60
CA GLY A 510 7.69 -21.73 -29.21
C GLY A 510 7.98 -22.94 -28.31
N LEU A 511 7.23 -24.04 -28.49
CA LEU A 511 7.41 -25.26 -27.69
C LEU A 511 8.43 -26.25 -28.29
N GLY A 512 9.00 -25.96 -29.46
CA GLY A 512 10.00 -26.81 -30.12
C GLY A 512 9.45 -28.19 -30.55
N VAL A 513 8.19 -28.27 -30.98
CA VAL A 513 7.50 -29.50 -31.41
C VAL A 513 7.00 -29.40 -32.85
N ASP A 514 6.59 -30.52 -33.46
CA ASP A 514 6.05 -30.52 -34.82
C ASP A 514 4.65 -29.89 -34.88
N GLU A 515 4.39 -28.99 -35.85
CA GLU A 515 3.07 -28.33 -36.03
C GLU A 515 1.91 -29.33 -36.12
N SER A 516 2.11 -30.46 -36.80
CA SER A 516 1.09 -31.51 -36.91
C SER A 516 0.70 -32.14 -35.56
N GLU A 517 1.62 -32.16 -34.60
CA GLU A 517 1.33 -32.63 -33.24
C GLU A 517 0.48 -31.59 -32.50
N ILE A 518 0.84 -30.31 -32.60
CA ILE A 518 0.05 -29.22 -31.99
C ILE A 518 -1.37 -29.19 -32.55
N ARG A 519 -1.55 -29.28 -33.86
CA ARG A 519 -2.88 -29.33 -34.49
C ARG A 519 -3.75 -30.45 -33.91
N ALA A 520 -3.16 -31.64 -33.72
CA ALA A 520 -3.86 -32.77 -33.13
C ALA A 520 -4.23 -32.53 -31.66
N ARG A 521 -3.35 -31.88 -30.88
CA ARG A 521 -3.60 -31.53 -29.47
C ARG A 521 -4.67 -30.45 -29.31
N ILE A 522 -4.67 -29.43 -30.17
CA ILE A 522 -5.74 -28.40 -30.22
C ILE A 522 -7.09 -29.09 -30.46
N GLN A 523 -7.18 -29.98 -31.46
CA GLN A 523 -8.44 -30.70 -31.74
C GLN A 523 -8.87 -31.64 -30.61
N ALA A 524 -7.93 -32.14 -29.81
CA ALA A 524 -8.21 -33.05 -28.70
C ALA A 524 -8.50 -32.34 -27.37
N GLY A 525 -8.38 -31.00 -27.28
CA GLY A 525 -8.50 -30.27 -26.02
C GLY A 525 -7.34 -30.52 -25.05
N GLU A 526 -6.17 -30.93 -25.56
CA GLU A 526 -5.00 -31.34 -24.76
C GLU A 526 -4.02 -30.20 -24.48
N LEU A 527 -4.47 -28.95 -24.60
CA LEU A 527 -3.70 -27.74 -24.25
C LEU A 527 -4.45 -26.92 -23.20
N ARG A 528 -3.76 -26.51 -22.15
CA ARG A 528 -4.32 -25.72 -21.06
C ARG A 528 -3.80 -24.29 -21.17
N LEU A 529 -4.74 -23.35 -21.28
CA LEU A 529 -4.49 -21.92 -21.22
C LEU A 529 -4.85 -21.43 -19.81
N THR A 530 -3.97 -20.64 -19.19
CA THR A 530 -4.22 -20.05 -17.88
C THR A 530 -3.85 -18.58 -17.84
N GLU A 531 -4.52 -17.80 -17.00
CA GLU A 531 -4.20 -16.42 -16.65
C GLU A 531 -4.16 -16.32 -15.12
N GLY A 532 -3.06 -15.78 -14.56
CA GLY A 532 -2.83 -15.79 -13.11
C GLY A 532 -2.95 -17.18 -12.46
N GLY A 533 -2.59 -18.24 -13.19
CA GLY A 533 -2.76 -19.64 -12.77
C GLY A 533 -4.19 -20.21 -12.89
N GLN A 534 -5.20 -19.37 -13.13
CA GLN A 534 -6.60 -19.77 -13.33
C GLN A 534 -6.87 -20.20 -14.77
N SER A 535 -7.76 -21.18 -14.97
CA SER A 535 -8.04 -21.74 -16.30
C SER A 535 -8.82 -20.76 -17.18
N VAL A 536 -8.46 -20.67 -18.46
CA VAL A 536 -9.13 -19.84 -19.46
C VAL A 536 -9.65 -20.74 -20.59
N ALA A 537 -10.95 -20.65 -20.86
CA ALA A 537 -11.59 -21.41 -21.92
C ALA A 537 -11.23 -20.86 -23.30
N TRP A 538 -11.00 -21.76 -24.26
CA TRP A 538 -10.66 -21.42 -25.65
C TRP A 538 -11.45 -22.26 -26.65
N THR A 539 -11.43 -21.88 -27.92
CA THR A 539 -12.07 -22.61 -29.01
C THR A 539 -11.09 -22.88 -30.15
N ALA A 540 -11.30 -23.95 -30.91
CA ALA A 540 -10.42 -24.38 -31.99
C ALA A 540 -11.01 -24.08 -33.36
N ALA A 541 -10.15 -23.75 -34.33
CA ALA A 541 -10.50 -23.94 -35.74
C ALA A 541 -10.73 -25.44 -36.04
N ASP A 542 -11.66 -25.75 -36.94
CA ASP A 542 -12.03 -27.15 -37.30
C ASP A 542 -10.82 -28.04 -37.67
N ASP A 543 -9.81 -27.46 -38.32
CA ASP A 543 -8.60 -28.16 -38.77
C ASP A 543 -7.43 -28.10 -37.76
N GLY A 544 -7.70 -27.59 -36.55
CA GLY A 544 -6.73 -27.38 -35.49
C GLY A 544 -5.66 -26.34 -35.81
N SER A 545 -5.85 -25.52 -36.86
CA SER A 545 -4.86 -24.52 -37.27
C SER A 545 -4.66 -23.40 -36.25
N GLU A 546 -5.67 -23.10 -35.46
CA GLU A 546 -5.69 -21.98 -34.52
C GLU A 546 -6.45 -22.33 -33.24
N LEU A 547 -5.98 -21.76 -32.14
CA LEU A 547 -6.64 -21.69 -30.85
C LEU A 547 -7.06 -20.23 -30.63
N THR A 548 -8.32 -19.99 -30.28
CA THR A 548 -8.88 -18.65 -30.06
C THR A 548 -9.43 -18.52 -28.64
N PHE A 549 -9.10 -17.44 -27.95
CA PHE A 549 -9.55 -17.16 -26.58
C PHE A 549 -9.98 -15.70 -26.45
N LEU A 550 -10.75 -15.37 -25.41
CA LEU A 550 -11.06 -13.97 -25.09
C LEU A 550 -9.92 -13.41 -24.23
N GLY A 551 -9.15 -12.52 -24.83
CA GLY A 551 -8.17 -11.72 -24.12
C GLY A 551 -8.85 -10.50 -23.51
N VAL A 552 -8.48 -10.16 -22.28
CA VAL A 552 -8.91 -8.93 -21.61
C VAL A 552 -7.67 -8.08 -21.42
N GLU A 553 -7.77 -6.79 -21.70
CA GLU A 553 -6.70 -5.88 -21.33
C GLU A 553 -6.57 -5.81 -19.80
N ARG A 554 -5.36 -5.56 -19.34
CA ARG A 554 -5.08 -5.18 -17.96
C ARG A 554 -3.97 -4.16 -18.06
N GLU A 555 -4.25 -2.98 -17.54
CA GLU A 555 -3.24 -1.97 -17.30
C GLU A 555 -2.85 -2.06 -15.83
N ASN A 556 -1.55 -2.12 -15.59
CA ASN A 556 -0.99 -1.86 -14.28
C ASN A 556 0.32 -1.09 -14.47
N LEU A 557 0.96 -0.75 -13.36
CA LEU A 557 2.23 -0.03 -13.37
C LEU A 557 3.31 -0.69 -14.22
N TYR A 558 3.39 -2.02 -14.20
CA TYR A 558 4.54 -2.75 -14.73
C TYR A 558 4.40 -3.13 -16.21
N THR A 559 3.17 -3.25 -16.72
CA THR A 559 2.92 -3.69 -18.09
C THR A 559 1.54 -3.23 -18.60
N THR A 560 1.44 -3.05 -19.92
CA THR A 560 0.16 -2.90 -20.64
C THR A 560 -0.42 -4.24 -21.09
N GLU A 561 0.32 -5.33 -20.91
CA GLU A 561 -0.05 -6.65 -21.39
C GLU A 561 -0.60 -7.50 -20.26
N ARG A 562 -1.72 -8.17 -20.53
CA ARG A 562 -2.19 -9.29 -19.73
C ARG A 562 -1.61 -10.60 -20.26
N PHE A 563 -0.99 -11.37 -19.39
CA PHE A 563 -0.27 -12.59 -19.78
C PHE A 563 -1.09 -13.87 -19.63
N TYR A 564 -1.03 -14.69 -20.68
CA TYR A 564 -1.66 -16.00 -20.74
C TYR A 564 -0.61 -17.08 -20.96
N ARG A 565 -0.67 -18.15 -20.17
CA ARG A 565 0.27 -19.28 -20.21
C ARG A 565 -0.37 -20.51 -20.84
N LEU A 566 0.23 -21.03 -21.90
CA LEU A 566 -0.21 -22.24 -22.60
C LEU A 566 0.74 -23.41 -22.32
N SER A 567 0.19 -24.54 -21.84
CA SER A 567 0.98 -25.71 -21.45
C SER A 567 0.37 -27.04 -21.92
N PHE A 568 1.16 -28.10 -21.93
CA PHE A 568 0.72 -29.46 -22.27
C PHE A 568 -0.06 -30.11 -21.11
N ALA A 569 -1.32 -29.73 -20.97
CA ALA A 569 -2.29 -30.33 -20.07
C ALA A 569 -3.71 -30.21 -20.67
N PRO A 570 -4.68 -31.05 -20.25
CA PRO A 570 -6.08 -30.85 -20.65
C PRO A 570 -6.55 -29.44 -20.26
N GLY A 571 -7.19 -28.74 -21.19
CA GLY A 571 -7.72 -27.39 -20.98
C GLY A 571 -9.22 -27.30 -21.18
N ASP A 572 -9.79 -26.19 -20.73
CA ASP A 572 -11.22 -25.91 -20.88
C ASP A 572 -11.51 -25.36 -22.29
N THR A 573 -12.61 -25.83 -22.87
CA THR A 573 -13.09 -25.32 -24.16
C THR A 573 -14.33 -24.45 -23.95
N MET A 574 -14.45 -23.36 -24.70
CA MET A 574 -15.63 -22.48 -24.67
C MET A 574 -16.92 -23.28 -24.87
N SER A 575 -17.94 -23.02 -24.05
CA SER A 575 -19.26 -23.63 -24.21
C SER A 575 -20.08 -22.96 -25.30
N GLU A 576 -21.04 -23.69 -25.87
CA GLU A 576 -22.04 -23.13 -26.80
C GLU A 576 -23.37 -22.90 -26.07
N ARG A 577 -24.02 -21.77 -26.36
CA ARG A 577 -25.33 -21.39 -25.85
C ARG A 577 -26.25 -21.00 -27.01
N SER A 578 -27.33 -21.75 -27.25
CA SER A 578 -28.31 -21.37 -28.28
C SER A 578 -29.12 -20.14 -27.87
N VAL A 579 -29.35 -19.22 -28.81
CA VAL A 579 -30.24 -18.04 -28.63
C VAL A 579 -31.49 -18.12 -29.50
N SER A 580 -32.65 -17.67 -28.98
CA SER A 580 -33.91 -17.66 -29.73
C SER A 580 -33.97 -16.51 -30.73
N PRO A 581 -34.45 -16.73 -31.97
CA PRO A 581 -34.80 -15.66 -32.89
C PRO A 581 -36.15 -15.04 -32.48
N ASP A 582 -36.14 -14.18 -31.46
CA ASP A 582 -37.32 -13.53 -30.90
C ASP A 582 -37.81 -12.30 -31.70
N THR A 583 -38.93 -11.71 -31.27
CA THR A 583 -39.55 -10.51 -31.86
C THR A 583 -38.73 -9.25 -31.58
N ILE A 584 -38.19 -8.66 -32.65
CA ILE A 584 -37.19 -7.58 -32.63
C ILE A 584 -37.78 -6.24 -32.19
N THR A 585 -37.04 -5.52 -31.36
CA THR A 585 -37.31 -4.11 -31.05
C THR A 585 -36.24 -3.23 -31.70
N GLU A 586 -36.65 -2.40 -32.65
CA GLU A 586 -35.76 -1.44 -33.34
C GLU A 586 -35.48 -0.22 -32.44
N GLY A 587 -34.27 0.36 -32.56
CA GLY A 587 -33.93 1.63 -31.90
C GLY A 587 -33.62 1.52 -30.40
N LEU A 588 -33.23 0.33 -29.94
CA LEU A 588 -32.77 0.14 -28.56
C LEU A 588 -31.41 0.81 -28.33
N THR A 589 -31.16 1.17 -27.08
CA THR A 589 -29.93 1.82 -26.60
C THR A 589 -29.44 1.14 -25.33
N PHE A 590 -28.13 1.20 -25.08
CA PHE A 590 -27.48 0.75 -23.86
C PHE A 590 -26.60 1.85 -23.28
N VAL A 591 -26.27 1.72 -22.00
CA VAL A 591 -25.29 2.60 -21.35
C VAL A 591 -23.91 2.12 -21.73
N ASP A 592 -23.08 3.01 -22.27
CA ASP A 592 -21.69 2.77 -22.57
C ASP A 592 -20.83 3.79 -21.81
N THR A 593 -19.59 3.41 -21.49
CA THR A 593 -18.63 4.30 -20.83
C THR A 593 -17.34 4.29 -21.63
N VAL A 594 -16.92 5.47 -22.07
CA VAL A 594 -15.60 5.68 -22.66
C VAL A 594 -14.68 6.16 -21.56
N HIS A 595 -13.71 5.32 -21.22
CA HIS A 595 -12.61 5.67 -20.35
C HIS A 595 -11.54 6.42 -21.16
N LEU A 596 -11.09 7.56 -20.66
CA LEU A 596 -10.09 8.43 -21.26
C LEU A 596 -8.96 8.63 -20.27
N GLU A 597 -7.77 8.17 -20.64
CA GLU A 597 -6.56 8.28 -19.87
C GLU A 597 -5.38 8.11 -20.83
N GLU A 598 -4.29 8.85 -20.61
CA GLU A 598 -3.01 8.54 -21.23
C GLU A 598 -1.93 8.70 -20.18
N ASN A 599 -1.18 7.63 -19.91
CA ASN A 599 -0.10 7.68 -18.94
C ASN A 599 1.11 8.43 -19.53
N LEU A 600 1.35 9.66 -19.05
CA LEU A 600 2.36 10.59 -19.61
C LEU A 600 3.33 11.17 -18.57
N ILE A 601 2.85 11.49 -17.38
CA ILE A 601 3.59 12.23 -16.35
C ILE A 601 3.66 11.36 -15.09
N PRO A 602 4.86 10.94 -14.64
CA PRO A 602 4.97 10.29 -13.34
C PRO A 602 4.81 11.34 -12.23
N GLY A 603 3.90 11.12 -11.29
CA GLY A 603 3.76 11.92 -10.07
C GLY A 603 4.32 11.21 -8.85
N ILE A 604 5.49 10.59 -8.97
CA ILE A 604 6.19 9.89 -7.88
C ILE A 604 6.45 10.75 -6.63
N LEU A 605 6.38 12.09 -6.76
CA LEU A 605 6.53 13.01 -5.63
C LEU A 605 5.24 13.18 -4.81
N VAL A 606 4.09 12.96 -5.43
CA VAL A 606 2.77 13.22 -4.82
C VAL A 606 1.98 11.95 -4.62
N ALA A 607 2.30 10.89 -5.36
CA ALA A 607 1.71 9.58 -5.17
C ALA A 607 2.11 9.01 -3.81
N GLN A 608 1.13 8.43 -3.13
CA GLN A 608 1.25 7.96 -1.76
C GLN A 608 1.38 6.43 -1.68
N ASP A 609 0.93 5.70 -2.70
CA ASP A 609 1.10 4.26 -2.79
C ASP A 609 2.05 3.88 -3.95
N PRO A 610 3.21 3.21 -3.68
CA PRO A 610 4.13 2.73 -4.70
C PRO A 610 3.59 1.64 -5.64
N ASP A 611 2.50 0.96 -5.25
CA ASP A 611 1.88 -0.13 -6.01
C ASP A 611 0.60 0.32 -6.77
N GLU A 612 0.15 1.57 -6.56
CA GLU A 612 -0.93 2.21 -7.33
C GLU A 612 -0.44 3.05 -8.52
N ASP A 613 -1.38 3.45 -9.39
CA ASP A 613 -1.06 4.26 -10.55
C ASP A 613 -0.58 5.66 -10.18
N TYR A 614 0.74 5.86 -10.27
CA TYR A 614 1.37 7.17 -10.15
C TYR A 614 1.62 7.83 -11.51
N TRP A 615 1.03 7.31 -12.59
CA TRP A 615 1.04 7.98 -13.88
C TRP A 615 -0.19 8.85 -14.03
N TYR A 616 0.04 10.04 -14.55
CA TYR A 616 -1.00 11.03 -14.76
C TYR A 616 -1.00 11.47 -16.21
N TRP A 617 -2.16 11.93 -16.67
CA TRP A 617 -2.33 12.39 -18.02
C TRP A 617 -1.75 13.78 -18.25
N GLN A 618 -2.09 14.75 -17.41
CA GLN A 618 -1.63 16.12 -17.63
C GLN A 618 -1.59 16.95 -16.35
N LEU A 619 -0.55 17.77 -16.19
CA LEU A 619 -0.50 18.84 -15.20
C LEU A 619 -1.32 20.04 -15.67
N VAL A 620 -2.30 20.45 -14.89
CA VAL A 620 -3.17 21.61 -15.13
C VAL A 620 -2.85 22.70 -14.10
N THR A 621 -2.64 23.94 -14.55
CA THR A 621 -2.21 25.07 -13.70
C THR A 621 -2.91 26.37 -14.08
N ALA A 622 -3.19 27.22 -13.08
CA ALA A 622 -3.79 28.54 -13.25
C ALA A 622 -2.77 29.67 -13.57
N SER A 623 -1.47 29.35 -13.68
CA SER A 623 -0.41 30.35 -13.91
C SER A 623 -0.45 30.96 -15.34
N PRO A 624 -0.57 32.30 -15.47
CA PRO A 624 -0.87 32.97 -16.74
C PRO A 624 0.33 33.09 -17.71
N ASP A 625 1.55 32.88 -17.21
CA ASP A 625 2.80 33.12 -17.95
C ASP A 625 3.37 31.85 -18.62
N ILE A 626 2.74 30.69 -18.42
CA ILE A 626 3.15 29.42 -19.02
C ILE A 626 2.39 29.20 -20.34
N PRO A 627 3.08 28.99 -21.47
CA PRO A 627 2.47 28.56 -22.73
C PRO A 627 2.29 27.03 -22.76
N THR A 628 1.64 26.47 -21.75
CA THR A 628 0.98 25.16 -21.86
C THR A 628 -0.51 25.42 -21.96
N ASP A 629 -1.27 24.55 -22.61
CA ASP A 629 -2.72 24.72 -22.63
C ASP A 629 -3.20 24.70 -21.16
N ALA A 630 -3.54 25.87 -20.60
CA ALA A 630 -4.09 26.02 -19.23
C ALA A 630 -5.46 25.30 -19.05
N GLU A 631 -5.79 24.44 -20.01
CA GLU A 631 -7.06 23.79 -20.27
C GLU A 631 -6.74 22.55 -21.12
N THR A 632 -7.19 21.36 -20.73
CA THR A 632 -7.07 20.19 -21.61
C THR A 632 -8.38 19.96 -22.34
N SER A 633 -8.35 19.67 -23.65
CA SER A 633 -9.55 19.33 -24.42
C SER A 633 -9.41 18.11 -25.31
N PHE A 634 -10.33 17.16 -25.11
CA PHE A 634 -10.35 15.85 -25.78
C PHE A 634 -11.53 15.71 -26.72
N ALA A 635 -11.35 14.95 -27.80
CA ALA A 635 -12.45 14.56 -28.68
C ALA A 635 -13.18 13.34 -28.10
N LEU A 636 -14.51 13.36 -28.14
CA LEU A 636 -15.38 12.27 -27.73
C LEU A 636 -16.06 11.64 -28.96
N GLU A 637 -16.64 10.46 -28.79
CA GLU A 637 -17.44 9.82 -29.85
C GLU A 637 -18.63 10.69 -30.30
N ASP A 638 -19.01 10.55 -31.57
CA ASP A 638 -20.21 11.16 -32.16
C ASP A 638 -21.47 10.41 -31.69
N VAL A 639 -22.03 10.85 -30.58
CA VAL A 639 -23.26 10.33 -29.98
C VAL A 639 -24.23 11.46 -29.65
N GLU A 640 -25.53 11.21 -29.82
CA GLU A 640 -26.59 12.18 -29.54
C GLU A 640 -27.23 11.93 -28.16
N GLY A 641 -27.42 12.97 -27.34
CA GLY A 641 -28.17 12.86 -26.08
C GLY A 641 -27.52 13.53 -24.86
N GLY A 642 -27.67 12.89 -23.70
CA GLY A 642 -27.10 13.27 -22.41
C GLY A 642 -26.33 12.11 -21.77
N GLY A 643 -25.88 12.29 -20.53
CA GLY A 643 -24.99 11.33 -19.86
C GLY A 643 -24.35 11.89 -18.59
N SER A 644 -23.13 11.46 -18.28
CA SER A 644 -22.31 12.00 -17.20
C SER A 644 -20.82 11.98 -17.57
N VAL A 645 -20.06 12.89 -16.98
CA VAL A 645 -18.59 12.86 -16.98
C VAL A 645 -18.14 12.68 -15.54
N ARG A 646 -17.31 11.68 -15.29
CA ARG A 646 -16.52 11.53 -14.08
C ARG A 646 -15.09 11.95 -14.40
N VAL A 647 -14.52 12.85 -13.62
CA VAL A 647 -13.10 13.24 -13.72
C VAL A 647 -12.37 12.79 -12.46
N ARG A 648 -11.18 12.21 -12.63
CA ARG A 648 -10.24 11.90 -11.56
C ARG A 648 -9.09 12.89 -11.61
N LEU A 649 -8.78 13.46 -10.47
CA LEU A 649 -7.86 14.56 -10.30
C LEU A 649 -6.92 14.24 -9.15
N HIS A 650 -5.75 14.86 -9.13
CA HIS A 650 -4.82 14.70 -8.01
C HIS A 650 -4.12 16.03 -7.72
N GLY A 651 -4.12 16.47 -6.48
CA GLY A 651 -3.48 17.75 -6.12
C GLY A 651 -1.96 17.65 -6.19
N VAL A 652 -1.29 18.77 -6.46
CA VAL A 652 0.18 18.84 -6.38
C VAL A 652 0.72 19.80 -5.32
N SER A 653 -0.17 20.48 -4.59
CA SER A 653 0.18 21.30 -3.42
C SER A 653 -0.85 21.16 -2.31
N TYR A 654 -0.47 21.57 -1.10
CA TYR A 654 -1.35 21.57 0.07
C TYR A 654 -2.46 22.63 0.01
N ASP A 655 -2.31 23.62 -0.86
CA ASP A 655 -3.30 24.67 -1.06
C ASP A 655 -4.62 24.15 -1.66
N PRO A 656 -5.74 24.88 -1.49
CA PRO A 656 -7.01 24.54 -2.13
C PRO A 656 -6.97 24.59 -3.66
N HIS A 657 -7.55 23.58 -4.29
CA HIS A 657 -7.71 23.45 -5.74
C HIS A 657 -9.15 23.70 -6.20
N SER A 658 -9.33 24.25 -7.41
CA SER A 658 -10.66 24.52 -7.97
C SER A 658 -10.71 24.27 -9.47
N VAL A 659 -11.58 23.35 -9.90
CA VAL A 659 -11.61 22.78 -11.27
C VAL A 659 -12.98 22.98 -11.92
N GLU A 660 -12.99 23.41 -13.17
CA GLU A 660 -14.16 23.52 -14.04
C GLU A 660 -14.20 22.45 -15.13
N VAL A 661 -15.38 21.86 -15.34
CA VAL A 661 -15.60 20.83 -16.38
C VAL A 661 -16.62 21.32 -17.41
N TRP A 662 -16.24 21.23 -18.69
CA TRP A 662 -16.98 21.74 -19.83
C TRP A 662 -17.21 20.65 -20.89
N VAL A 663 -18.40 20.61 -21.49
CA VAL A 663 -18.69 19.77 -22.68
C VAL A 663 -19.29 20.63 -23.78
N ASN A 664 -18.76 20.53 -25.01
CA ASN A 664 -19.20 21.29 -26.18
C ASN A 664 -19.33 22.81 -25.93
N GLY A 665 -18.43 23.36 -25.10
CA GLY A 665 -18.41 24.78 -24.72
C GLY A 665 -19.44 25.20 -23.67
N THR A 666 -20.14 24.25 -23.03
CA THR A 666 -21.07 24.48 -21.92
C THR A 666 -20.44 24.02 -20.60
N LEU A 667 -20.44 24.90 -19.58
CA LEU A 667 -19.97 24.57 -18.23
C LEU A 667 -20.95 23.61 -17.58
N LEU A 668 -20.49 22.43 -17.17
CA LEU A 668 -21.29 21.46 -16.43
C LEU A 668 -21.27 21.78 -14.92
N GLY A 669 -20.13 22.20 -14.39
CA GLY A 669 -19.97 22.59 -12.99
C GLY A 669 -18.52 22.87 -12.59
N THR A 670 -18.35 23.19 -11.30
CA THR A 670 -17.06 23.43 -10.65
C THR A 670 -16.94 22.50 -9.43
N THR A 671 -15.76 21.92 -9.21
CA THR A 671 -15.43 21.14 -8.01
C THR A 671 -14.21 21.74 -7.31
N ARG A 672 -14.07 21.48 -6.01
CA ARG A 672 -12.94 21.93 -5.18
C ARG A 672 -12.46 20.78 -4.30
N PHE A 673 -11.18 20.76 -4.03
CA PHE A 673 -10.54 19.79 -3.15
C PHE A 673 -9.27 20.39 -2.55
N LEU A 674 -8.73 19.79 -1.50
CA LEU A 674 -7.57 20.28 -0.76
C LEU A 674 -6.43 19.27 -0.86
N GLY A 675 -5.20 19.76 -0.71
CA GLY A 675 -4.09 18.87 -0.47
C GLY A 675 -3.57 18.15 -1.71
N LEU A 676 -2.72 17.16 -1.44
CA LEU A 676 -2.15 16.23 -2.41
C LEU A 676 -3.08 15.03 -2.71
N GLN A 677 -4.34 15.06 -2.29
CA GLN A 677 -5.20 13.87 -2.41
C GLN A 677 -5.72 13.66 -3.84
N ALA A 678 -5.98 12.38 -4.15
CA ALA A 678 -6.84 12.01 -5.26
C ALA A 678 -8.26 12.54 -5.03
N HIS A 679 -8.90 13.02 -6.09
CA HIS A 679 -10.23 13.62 -6.03
C HIS A 679 -11.06 13.22 -7.24
N GLU A 680 -12.26 12.72 -7.00
CA GLU A 680 -13.21 12.37 -8.05
C GLU A 680 -14.40 13.33 -8.05
N ALA A 681 -14.81 13.78 -9.24
CA ALA A 681 -16.03 14.58 -9.40
C ALA A 681 -16.87 14.10 -10.58
N VAL A 682 -18.19 13.96 -10.34
CA VAL A 682 -19.16 13.53 -11.35
C VAL A 682 -20.10 14.67 -11.73
N PHE A 683 -20.22 14.93 -13.03
CA PHE A 683 -21.04 15.99 -13.61
C PHE A 683 -22.07 15.41 -14.58
N ALA A 684 -23.33 15.81 -14.44
CA ALA A 684 -24.38 15.42 -15.38
C ALA A 684 -24.24 16.18 -16.71
N ILE A 685 -24.32 15.46 -17.83
CA ILE A 685 -24.42 16.02 -19.18
C ILE A 685 -25.91 16.14 -19.53
N PRO A 686 -26.44 17.36 -19.71
CA PRO A 686 -27.85 17.56 -20.06
C PRO A 686 -28.24 16.90 -21.38
N ASP A 687 -29.47 16.39 -21.45
CA ASP A 687 -30.04 15.82 -22.67
C ASP A 687 -29.95 16.80 -23.86
N GLY A 688 -29.36 16.33 -24.96
CA GLY A 688 -29.18 17.07 -26.20
C GLY A 688 -27.93 17.93 -26.27
N LEU A 689 -27.02 17.83 -25.28
CA LEU A 689 -25.71 18.50 -25.32
C LEU A 689 -24.70 17.72 -26.18
N LEU A 690 -24.80 16.39 -26.24
CA LEU A 690 -23.99 15.55 -27.13
C LEU A 690 -24.64 15.46 -28.51
N ASP A 691 -23.83 15.59 -29.57
CA ASP A 691 -24.19 15.46 -31.00
C ASP A 691 -22.96 14.97 -31.81
N THR A 692 -22.37 15.83 -32.65
CA THR A 692 -21.22 15.50 -33.50
C THR A 692 -20.02 16.40 -33.19
N ASN A 693 -18.81 15.85 -33.29
CA ASN A 693 -17.55 16.45 -32.84
C ASN A 693 -17.58 16.84 -31.36
N ASN A 694 -18.10 15.94 -30.53
CA ASN A 694 -18.20 16.16 -29.10
C ASN A 694 -16.81 16.40 -28.47
N ARG A 695 -16.70 17.33 -27.53
CA ARG A 695 -15.44 17.63 -26.82
C ARG A 695 -15.64 17.81 -25.32
N LEU A 696 -14.78 17.17 -24.54
CA LEU A 696 -14.57 17.42 -23.11
C LEU A 696 -13.49 18.50 -22.94
N ARG A 697 -13.63 19.36 -21.92
CA ARG A 697 -12.60 20.31 -21.49
C ARG A 697 -12.54 20.40 -19.96
N VAL A 698 -11.34 20.35 -19.39
CA VAL A 698 -11.05 20.50 -17.96
C VAL A 698 -10.10 21.68 -17.76
N ALA A 699 -10.39 22.57 -16.83
CA ALA A 699 -9.62 23.82 -16.61
C ALA A 699 -9.64 24.26 -15.13
N PRO A 700 -8.64 25.02 -14.65
CA PRO A 700 -8.66 25.62 -13.31
C PRO A 700 -9.57 26.86 -13.28
N SER A 701 -10.01 27.30 -12.09
CA SER A 701 -10.93 28.44 -11.94
C SER A 701 -10.48 29.59 -11.02
N GLU A 702 -9.88 29.33 -9.86
CA GLU A 702 -9.19 30.26 -8.92
C GLU A 702 -8.85 29.44 -7.63
N PRO A 703 -7.75 29.71 -6.89
CA PRO A 703 -6.78 30.79 -7.04
C PRO A 703 -5.74 30.55 -8.16
N SER A 704 -4.94 31.58 -8.48
CA SER A 704 -3.89 31.55 -9.54
C SER A 704 -2.80 30.49 -9.36
N ASP A 705 -2.64 29.97 -8.15
CA ASP A 705 -1.58 29.03 -7.80
C ASP A 705 -2.10 27.58 -7.71
N SER A 706 -3.39 27.34 -8.04
CA SER A 706 -3.96 25.99 -8.11
C SER A 706 -3.28 25.18 -9.22
N MET A 707 -2.78 24.01 -8.83
CA MET A 707 -2.08 23.06 -9.69
C MET A 707 -2.54 21.65 -9.34
N PHE A 708 -2.91 20.86 -10.35
CA PHE A 708 -3.35 19.47 -10.15
C PHE A 708 -3.07 18.63 -11.39
N TYR A 709 -2.91 17.34 -11.20
CA TYR A 709 -2.92 16.37 -12.29
C TYR A 709 -4.36 16.01 -12.66
N LEU A 710 -4.63 15.93 -13.96
CA LEU A 710 -5.73 15.15 -14.50
C LEU A 710 -5.21 13.73 -14.66
N ASP A 711 -5.86 12.80 -13.98
CA ASP A 711 -5.58 11.36 -14.06
C ASP A 711 -6.39 10.78 -15.22
N ALA A 712 -7.68 10.54 -15.00
CA ALA A 712 -8.59 9.97 -16.00
C ALA A 712 -9.92 10.74 -16.11
N ALA A 713 -10.65 10.46 -17.18
CA ALA A 713 -12.04 10.89 -17.34
C ALA A 713 -12.92 9.78 -17.95
N ASP A 714 -13.98 9.41 -17.25
CA ASP A 714 -15.00 8.48 -17.76
C ASP A 714 -16.20 9.28 -18.29
N VAL A 715 -16.54 9.08 -19.56
CA VAL A 715 -17.75 9.66 -20.16
C VAL A 715 -18.77 8.57 -20.40
N THR A 716 -19.84 8.60 -19.61
CA THR A 716 -20.94 7.64 -19.69
C THR A 716 -22.11 8.25 -20.47
N TYR A 717 -22.63 7.53 -21.46
CA TYR A 717 -23.74 7.99 -22.30
C TYR A 717 -24.60 6.85 -22.82
N MET A 718 -25.78 7.20 -23.36
CA MET A 718 -26.65 6.23 -24.04
C MET A 718 -26.19 6.03 -25.49
N ARG A 719 -25.77 4.81 -25.83
CA ARG A 719 -25.31 4.40 -27.16
C ARG A 719 -26.33 3.48 -27.85
N GLY A 720 -26.53 3.64 -29.15
CA GLY A 720 -27.36 2.72 -29.94
C GLY A 720 -26.61 1.44 -30.33
N TYR A 721 -27.34 0.35 -30.61
CA TYR A 721 -26.77 -0.90 -31.18
C TYR A 721 -26.42 -0.77 -32.67
N ASN A 722 -25.65 0.25 -33.03
CA ASN A 722 -25.17 0.49 -34.39
C ASN A 722 -23.67 0.75 -34.35
N THR A 723 -22.91 0.00 -35.13
CA THR A 723 -21.45 0.13 -35.18
C THR A 723 -20.96 0.44 -36.61
N SER A 724 -19.85 1.18 -36.72
CA SER A 724 -19.12 1.37 -37.98
C SER A 724 -17.96 0.37 -38.17
N SER A 725 -17.65 -0.43 -37.15
CA SER A 725 -16.66 -1.52 -37.18
C SER A 725 -17.38 -2.87 -37.26
N GLU A 726 -16.63 -3.93 -37.55
CA GLU A 726 -17.17 -5.31 -37.52
C GLU A 726 -16.98 -5.98 -36.14
N ALA A 727 -16.80 -5.19 -35.08
CA ALA A 727 -16.71 -5.63 -33.69
C ALA A 727 -17.46 -4.67 -32.75
N LEU A 728 -18.24 -5.21 -31.81
CA LEU A 728 -19.02 -4.41 -30.86
C LEU A 728 -19.17 -5.16 -29.53
N ARG A 729 -18.73 -4.54 -28.43
CA ARG A 729 -19.04 -4.93 -27.05
C ARG A 729 -20.29 -4.17 -26.60
N PHE A 730 -21.23 -4.85 -25.94
CA PHE A 730 -22.50 -4.24 -25.53
C PHE A 730 -23.14 -4.98 -24.36
N ARG A 731 -23.95 -4.27 -23.57
CA ARG A 731 -24.71 -4.81 -22.43
C ARG A 731 -26.21 -4.64 -22.65
N ALA A 732 -27.03 -5.53 -22.09
CA ALA A 732 -28.48 -5.35 -22.10
C ALA A 732 -28.96 -4.58 -20.85
N THR A 733 -29.68 -3.47 -21.05
CA THR A 733 -30.29 -2.70 -19.96
C THR A 733 -31.71 -3.16 -19.61
N GLN A 734 -32.38 -3.92 -20.49
CA GLN A 734 -33.71 -4.51 -20.29
C GLN A 734 -33.83 -5.87 -21.02
N ALA A 735 -34.73 -6.73 -20.57
CA ALA A 735 -34.96 -8.04 -21.20
C ALA A 735 -35.69 -7.87 -22.54
N ALA A 736 -34.98 -8.00 -23.66
CA ALA A 736 -35.51 -7.85 -25.02
C ALA A 736 -34.63 -8.55 -26.07
N SER A 737 -35.06 -8.58 -27.33
CA SER A 737 -34.19 -8.91 -28.46
C SER A 737 -33.73 -7.65 -29.18
N VAL A 738 -32.46 -7.62 -29.60
CA VAL A 738 -31.82 -6.46 -30.26
C VAL A 738 -31.57 -6.71 -31.74
N GLU A 739 -31.61 -5.62 -32.51
CA GLU A 739 -31.05 -5.56 -33.86
C GLU A 739 -29.75 -4.74 -33.81
N ILE A 740 -28.62 -5.40 -34.07
CA ILE A 740 -27.32 -4.74 -34.20
C ILE A 740 -27.13 -4.39 -35.67
N SER A 741 -27.10 -3.10 -36.02
CA SER A 741 -26.84 -2.65 -37.38
C SER A 741 -25.36 -2.34 -37.62
N GLY A 742 -24.95 -2.37 -38.89
CA GLY A 742 -23.58 -2.02 -39.30
C GLY A 742 -22.63 -3.21 -39.48
N LEU A 743 -23.01 -4.40 -39.01
CA LEU A 743 -22.30 -5.65 -39.30
C LEU A 743 -22.56 -6.10 -40.75
N THR A 744 -21.51 -6.17 -41.57
CA THR A 744 -21.58 -6.57 -42.99
C THR A 744 -21.08 -7.98 -43.25
N SER A 745 -20.31 -8.56 -42.32
CA SER A 745 -19.83 -9.95 -42.39
C SER A 745 -20.90 -10.96 -42.00
N SER A 746 -21.20 -11.90 -42.91
CA SER A 746 -22.09 -13.05 -42.62
C SER A 746 -21.44 -14.12 -41.72
N SER A 747 -20.17 -13.94 -41.36
CA SER A 747 -19.39 -14.87 -40.52
C SER A 747 -19.08 -14.27 -39.14
N THR A 748 -19.76 -13.18 -38.78
CA THR A 748 -19.68 -12.59 -37.42
C THR A 748 -20.11 -13.61 -36.38
N ARG A 749 -19.33 -13.72 -35.32
CA ARG A 749 -19.61 -14.59 -34.16
C ARG A 749 -20.02 -13.73 -32.97
N PHE A 750 -20.80 -14.32 -32.07
CA PHE A 750 -21.35 -13.64 -30.91
C PHE A 750 -21.00 -14.43 -29.66
N PHE A 751 -20.63 -13.74 -28.59
CA PHE A 751 -20.19 -14.35 -27.34
C PHE A 751 -20.91 -13.71 -26.16
N ASP A 752 -21.29 -14.51 -25.20
CA ASP A 752 -21.51 -14.09 -23.81
C ASP A 752 -20.14 -14.01 -23.15
N VAL A 753 -19.75 -12.80 -22.74
CA VAL A 753 -18.42 -12.49 -22.18
C VAL A 753 -18.52 -11.99 -20.74
N THR A 754 -19.66 -12.26 -20.08
CA THR A 754 -19.90 -11.85 -18.69
C THR A 754 -18.83 -12.40 -17.74
N ASP A 755 -18.40 -13.65 -17.97
CA ASP A 755 -17.16 -14.19 -17.40
C ASP A 755 -16.12 -14.29 -18.52
N PRO A 756 -15.11 -13.40 -18.55
CA PRO A 756 -14.10 -13.42 -19.60
C PRO A 756 -13.18 -14.65 -19.59
N ARG A 757 -13.08 -15.39 -18.48
CA ARG A 757 -12.30 -16.65 -18.40
C ARG A 757 -13.11 -17.84 -18.89
N GLN A 758 -14.45 -17.78 -18.84
CA GLN A 758 -15.36 -18.82 -19.30
C GLN A 758 -16.41 -18.29 -20.31
N PRO A 759 -15.99 -17.67 -21.42
CA PRO A 759 -16.91 -17.12 -22.39
C PRO A 759 -17.68 -18.25 -23.10
N SER A 760 -18.92 -17.95 -23.49
CA SER A 760 -19.78 -18.88 -24.23
C SER A 760 -20.13 -18.33 -25.61
N GLU A 761 -19.95 -19.14 -26.65
CA GLU A 761 -20.36 -18.78 -28.00
C GLU A 761 -21.88 -18.89 -28.15
N LEU A 762 -22.49 -17.83 -28.68
CA LEU A 762 -23.92 -17.80 -28.97
C LEU A 762 -24.17 -18.40 -30.35
N VAL A 763 -24.80 -19.57 -30.36
CA VAL A 763 -25.18 -20.29 -31.58
C VAL A 763 -26.63 -20.00 -31.96
N ASP A 764 -26.98 -20.19 -33.24
CA ASP A 764 -28.30 -19.93 -33.83
C ASP A 764 -28.71 -18.45 -34.02
N ALA A 765 -27.77 -17.49 -33.88
CA ALA A 765 -28.02 -16.07 -34.19
C ALA A 765 -28.35 -15.83 -35.69
N VAL A 766 -29.26 -14.89 -35.97
CA VAL A 766 -29.69 -14.60 -37.35
C VAL A 766 -28.95 -13.38 -37.92
N ILE A 767 -28.03 -13.63 -38.85
CA ILE A 767 -27.23 -12.58 -39.51
C ILE A 767 -27.84 -12.24 -40.89
N GLY A 768 -28.22 -10.99 -41.08
CA GLY A 768 -28.76 -10.44 -42.33
C GLY A 768 -27.76 -9.54 -43.08
N GLY A 769 -28.17 -8.97 -44.21
CA GLY A 769 -27.30 -8.14 -45.04
C GLY A 769 -27.04 -6.70 -44.53
N SER A 770 -27.59 -6.32 -43.38
CA SER A 770 -27.46 -4.98 -42.79
C SER A 770 -27.27 -5.01 -41.26
N GLY A 771 -27.05 -6.18 -40.67
CA GLY A 771 -27.00 -6.36 -39.22
C GLY A 771 -27.31 -7.78 -38.74
N ALA A 772 -27.33 -7.97 -37.41
CA ALA A 772 -27.64 -9.23 -36.75
C ALA A 772 -28.78 -9.08 -35.74
N ARG A 773 -29.51 -10.18 -35.49
CA ARG A 773 -30.64 -10.25 -34.55
C ARG A 773 -30.42 -11.36 -33.53
N LEU A 774 -30.51 -11.00 -32.26
CA LEU A 774 -30.31 -11.93 -31.13
C LEU A 774 -31.22 -11.58 -29.95
N ALA A 775 -31.66 -12.60 -29.21
CA ALA A 775 -32.24 -12.44 -27.88
C ALA A 775 -31.12 -12.17 -26.87
N ILE A 776 -31.34 -11.21 -25.97
CA ILE A 776 -30.38 -10.84 -24.92
C ILE A 776 -31.04 -10.77 -23.55
N GLU A 777 -30.25 -10.94 -22.50
CA GLU A 777 -30.68 -10.96 -21.11
C GLU A 777 -30.15 -9.75 -20.35
N PRO A 778 -30.93 -9.14 -19.42
CA PRO A 778 -30.49 -8.01 -18.61
C PRO A 778 -29.17 -8.30 -17.90
N SER A 779 -28.30 -7.29 -17.81
CA SER A 779 -27.03 -7.35 -17.07
C SER A 779 -25.99 -8.33 -17.62
N VAL A 780 -26.28 -9.04 -18.72
CA VAL A 780 -25.31 -9.88 -19.43
C VAL A 780 -24.51 -9.02 -20.41
N GLU A 781 -23.21 -9.32 -20.50
CA GLU A 781 -22.30 -8.66 -21.42
C GLU A 781 -22.01 -9.52 -22.64
N TYR A 782 -22.09 -8.91 -23.81
CA TYR A 782 -21.96 -9.59 -25.09
C TYR A 782 -20.87 -8.95 -25.95
N PHE A 783 -20.27 -9.78 -26.81
CA PHE A 783 -19.28 -9.36 -27.79
C PHE A 783 -19.62 -9.93 -29.17
N ALA A 784 -19.82 -9.05 -30.15
CA ALA A 784 -19.95 -9.40 -31.56
C ALA A 784 -18.63 -9.13 -32.28
N VAL A 785 -18.13 -10.08 -33.07
CA VAL A 785 -16.83 -9.93 -33.74
C VAL A 785 -16.77 -10.70 -35.06
N ALA A 786 -16.36 -10.03 -36.14
CA ALA A 786 -16.11 -10.67 -37.42
C ALA A 786 -14.72 -11.32 -37.49
N PRO A 787 -14.50 -12.32 -38.35
CA PRO A 787 -13.22 -13.02 -38.45
C PRO A 787 -12.01 -12.10 -38.77
N GLY A 788 -12.24 -10.97 -39.43
CA GLY A 788 -11.19 -9.99 -39.73
C GLY A 788 -10.79 -9.09 -38.55
N GLU A 789 -11.58 -9.08 -37.49
CA GLU A 789 -11.37 -8.29 -36.26
C GLU A 789 -10.81 -9.16 -35.11
N VAL A 790 -10.54 -10.44 -35.36
CA VAL A 790 -9.84 -11.31 -34.41
C VAL A 790 -8.38 -10.85 -34.32
N LEU A 791 -7.94 -10.56 -33.11
CA LEU A 791 -6.63 -10.01 -32.79
C LEU A 791 -5.56 -11.11 -32.72
N ARG A 792 -4.30 -10.70 -32.74
CA ARG A 792 -3.14 -11.53 -32.42
C ARG A 792 -2.57 -11.05 -31.07
N PRO A 793 -1.99 -11.95 -30.26
CA PRO A 793 -1.18 -11.53 -29.11
C PRO A 793 -0.13 -10.51 -29.52
N SER A 794 0.14 -9.54 -28.64
CA SER A 794 1.12 -8.47 -28.83
C SER A 794 2.56 -8.96 -28.61
N SER A 795 2.74 -9.90 -27.68
CA SER A 795 4.02 -10.55 -27.37
C SER A 795 3.87 -12.07 -27.22
N THR A 796 4.98 -12.79 -27.43
CA THR A 796 5.05 -14.25 -27.22
C THR A 796 6.47 -14.66 -26.81
N TRP A 797 6.62 -15.42 -25.73
CA TRP A 797 7.92 -16.01 -25.34
C TRP A 797 7.79 -17.38 -24.70
N THR A 798 8.87 -18.16 -24.79
CA THR A 798 8.90 -19.54 -24.31
C THR A 798 9.29 -19.59 -22.84
N ASP A 799 8.48 -20.30 -22.05
CA ASP A 799 8.82 -20.73 -20.69
C ASP A 799 9.66 -22.02 -20.77
N VAL A 800 10.81 -21.98 -20.10
CA VAL A 800 11.75 -23.09 -20.00
C VAL A 800 11.83 -23.45 -18.53
N ALA A 801 11.72 -24.74 -18.22
CA ALA A 801 11.71 -25.20 -16.85
C ALA A 801 12.91 -24.67 -16.06
N SER A 802 12.62 -23.90 -15.02
CA SER A 802 13.58 -23.51 -14.00
C SER A 802 13.47 -24.45 -12.78
N ASP A 803 14.41 -24.32 -11.84
CA ASP A 803 14.42 -25.07 -10.59
C ASP A 803 14.30 -24.18 -9.35
N LEU A 804 13.86 -22.93 -9.48
CA LEU A 804 13.88 -21.96 -8.37
C LEU A 804 13.01 -22.43 -7.19
N ARG A 805 11.85 -23.03 -7.43
CA ARG A 805 11.01 -23.66 -6.38
C ARG A 805 11.55 -24.98 -5.81
N ASN A 806 12.72 -25.46 -6.19
CA ASN A 806 13.33 -26.67 -5.64
C ASN A 806 14.01 -26.40 -4.29
N VAL A 807 13.43 -26.94 -3.22
CA VAL A 807 13.95 -26.85 -1.83
C VAL A 807 15.40 -27.37 -1.66
N ASN A 808 15.94 -28.15 -2.60
CA ASN A 808 17.32 -28.66 -2.54
C ASN A 808 18.37 -27.66 -3.07
N ASN A 809 17.95 -26.49 -3.55
CA ASN A 809 18.84 -25.43 -3.99
C ASN A 809 19.76 -24.97 -2.84
N ARG A 810 20.95 -24.49 -3.22
CA ARG A 810 22.00 -24.04 -2.30
C ARG A 810 22.74 -22.86 -2.91
N ALA A 811 22.57 -21.69 -2.32
CA ALA A 811 23.37 -20.51 -2.65
C ALA A 811 23.51 -19.64 -1.41
N ASP A 812 24.73 -19.36 -0.97
CA ASP A 812 24.97 -18.31 0.03
C ASP A 812 25.38 -16.97 -0.62
N TYR A 813 25.69 -16.99 -1.91
CA TYR A 813 25.88 -15.82 -2.77
C TYR A 813 25.01 -15.98 -4.03
N LEU A 814 24.06 -15.07 -4.23
CA LEU A 814 23.07 -15.14 -5.30
C LEU A 814 23.24 -13.94 -6.24
N ILE A 815 23.24 -14.17 -7.55
CA ILE A 815 23.24 -13.12 -8.56
C ILE A 815 21.93 -13.21 -9.34
N ILE A 816 21.13 -12.15 -9.35
CA ILE A 816 19.91 -12.03 -10.15
C ILE A 816 20.24 -11.12 -11.33
N THR A 817 20.03 -11.62 -12.55
CA THR A 817 20.44 -10.91 -13.77
C THR A 817 19.51 -11.19 -14.94
N PRO A 818 19.30 -10.24 -15.86
CA PRO A 818 18.69 -10.51 -17.17
C PRO A 818 19.51 -11.51 -17.97
N ALA A 819 18.85 -12.22 -18.89
CA ALA A 819 19.47 -13.21 -19.78
C ALA A 819 20.69 -12.66 -20.53
N ALA A 820 20.65 -11.38 -20.91
CA ALA A 820 21.69 -10.72 -21.68
C ALA A 820 23.06 -10.63 -20.98
N PHE A 821 23.12 -10.82 -19.65
CA PHE A 821 24.35 -10.68 -18.85
C PHE A 821 24.73 -11.96 -18.08
N ILE A 822 24.10 -13.10 -18.36
CA ILE A 822 24.36 -14.35 -17.64
C ILE A 822 25.84 -14.75 -17.75
N ASP A 823 26.44 -14.67 -18.95
CA ASP A 823 27.84 -15.07 -19.16
C ASP A 823 28.81 -14.23 -18.31
N GLU A 824 28.62 -12.91 -18.24
CA GLU A 824 29.44 -12.02 -17.44
C GLU A 824 29.13 -12.13 -15.93
N ALA A 825 27.88 -12.39 -15.54
CA ALA A 825 27.50 -12.68 -14.16
C ALA A 825 28.15 -13.98 -13.65
N GLU A 826 28.29 -15.00 -14.50
CA GLU A 826 29.00 -16.24 -14.18
C GLU A 826 30.51 -16.02 -13.94
N GLU A 827 31.12 -14.97 -14.52
CA GLU A 827 32.50 -14.59 -14.19
C GLU A 827 32.61 -14.13 -12.73
N LEU A 828 31.65 -13.34 -12.24
CA LEU A 828 31.59 -12.91 -10.84
C LEU A 828 31.31 -14.08 -9.90
N ALA A 829 30.34 -14.93 -10.26
CA ALA A 829 30.03 -16.14 -9.50
C ALA A 829 31.27 -17.04 -9.35
N THR A 830 31.95 -17.33 -10.46
CA THR A 830 33.18 -18.12 -10.49
C THR A 830 34.26 -17.51 -9.60
N TYR A 831 34.42 -16.18 -9.61
CA TYR A 831 35.36 -15.51 -8.73
C TYR A 831 34.99 -15.71 -7.24
N ARG A 832 33.72 -15.53 -6.88
CA ARG A 832 33.22 -15.69 -5.50
C ARG A 832 33.32 -17.14 -5.01
N GLU A 833 33.21 -18.14 -5.89
CA GLU A 833 33.52 -19.53 -5.54
C GLU A 833 34.98 -19.73 -5.10
N THR A 834 35.92 -18.96 -5.66
CA THR A 834 37.33 -19.01 -5.22
C THR A 834 37.53 -18.45 -3.81
N ASP A 835 36.61 -17.60 -3.37
CA ASP A 835 36.53 -17.02 -2.03
C ASP A 835 35.71 -17.89 -1.05
N GLY A 836 35.25 -19.06 -1.52
CA GLY A 836 34.61 -20.10 -0.71
C GLY A 836 33.09 -20.02 -0.64
N PHE A 837 32.45 -19.15 -1.43
CA PHE A 837 31.00 -19.07 -1.54
C PHE A 837 30.42 -20.19 -2.41
N MET A 838 29.17 -20.55 -2.13
CA MET A 838 28.28 -21.29 -3.04
C MET A 838 27.52 -20.26 -3.87
N ALA A 839 28.08 -19.88 -5.02
CA ALA A 839 27.47 -18.91 -5.91
C ALA A 839 26.42 -19.55 -6.82
N LYS A 840 25.30 -18.85 -7.08
CA LYS A 840 24.31 -19.23 -8.09
C LYS A 840 23.87 -17.98 -8.87
N VAL A 841 23.84 -18.10 -10.20
CA VAL A 841 23.24 -17.10 -11.10
C VAL A 841 21.79 -17.50 -11.39
N VAL A 842 20.88 -16.54 -11.29
CA VAL A 842 19.44 -16.71 -11.55
C VAL A 842 19.03 -15.72 -12.64
N GLU A 843 18.36 -16.24 -13.66
CA GLU A 843 17.76 -15.42 -14.73
C GLU A 843 16.51 -14.72 -14.20
N LEU A 844 16.42 -13.41 -14.43
CA LEU A 844 15.29 -12.58 -13.96
C LEU A 844 13.94 -13.08 -14.49
N GLN A 845 13.87 -13.51 -15.75
CA GLN A 845 12.61 -13.99 -16.34
C GLN A 845 12.10 -15.26 -15.67
N ASP A 846 12.99 -16.14 -15.18
CA ASP A 846 12.57 -17.36 -14.47
C ASP A 846 11.91 -17.04 -13.12
N ILE A 847 12.30 -15.92 -12.49
CA ILE A 847 11.62 -15.41 -11.29
C ILE A 847 10.20 -14.97 -11.66
N PHE A 848 10.04 -14.14 -12.70
CA PHE A 848 8.71 -13.70 -13.15
C PHE A 848 7.82 -14.87 -13.57
N ASP A 849 8.37 -15.82 -14.32
CA ASP A 849 7.65 -17.01 -14.79
C ASP A 849 7.13 -17.87 -13.61
N GLU A 850 7.92 -18.05 -12.54
CA GLU A 850 7.56 -18.93 -11.40
C GLU A 850 6.82 -18.24 -10.24
N PHE A 851 7.03 -16.94 -10.04
CA PHE A 851 6.49 -16.20 -8.89
C PHE A 851 5.40 -15.19 -9.28
N ALA A 852 5.40 -14.67 -10.52
CA ALA A 852 4.39 -13.72 -10.99
C ALA A 852 3.66 -14.16 -12.27
N ASN A 853 3.68 -15.45 -12.60
CA ASN A 853 3.03 -16.02 -13.79
C ASN A 853 3.41 -15.28 -15.09
N GLY A 854 4.69 -14.92 -15.21
CA GLY A 854 5.26 -14.22 -16.37
C GLY A 854 5.13 -12.70 -16.34
N SER A 855 4.43 -12.12 -15.35
CA SER A 855 4.35 -10.66 -15.20
C SER A 855 5.69 -10.09 -14.70
N PRO A 856 6.21 -8.99 -15.29
CA PRO A 856 7.47 -8.35 -14.89
C PRO A 856 7.31 -7.52 -13.60
N ASP A 857 6.59 -8.07 -12.63
CA ASP A 857 6.29 -7.46 -11.36
C ASP A 857 7.52 -7.53 -10.43
N PRO A 858 8.09 -6.40 -9.96
CA PRO A 858 9.21 -6.40 -9.04
C PRO A 858 8.94 -7.19 -7.76
N ASN A 859 7.70 -7.26 -7.26
CA ASN A 859 7.35 -8.03 -6.07
C ASN A 859 7.67 -9.52 -6.20
N ALA A 860 7.70 -10.06 -7.43
CA ALA A 860 8.15 -11.42 -7.71
C ALA A 860 9.59 -11.69 -7.22
N ILE A 861 10.46 -10.69 -7.29
CA ILE A 861 11.86 -10.77 -6.82
C ILE A 861 11.88 -10.88 -5.30
N ARG A 862 11.09 -10.05 -4.59
CA ARG A 862 10.95 -10.10 -3.14
C ARG A 862 10.38 -11.45 -2.69
N GLU A 863 9.31 -11.92 -3.31
CA GLU A 863 8.72 -13.24 -3.03
C GLU A 863 9.71 -14.39 -3.27
N PHE A 864 10.48 -14.33 -4.35
CA PHE A 864 11.51 -15.32 -4.64
C PHE A 864 12.60 -15.32 -3.58
N LEU A 865 13.10 -14.16 -3.17
CA LEU A 865 14.13 -14.04 -2.14
C LEU A 865 13.63 -14.56 -0.79
N HIS A 866 12.39 -14.25 -0.42
CA HIS A 866 11.72 -14.80 0.75
C HIS A 866 11.66 -16.33 0.69
N PHE A 867 11.12 -16.88 -0.39
CA PHE A 867 11.04 -18.33 -0.60
C PHE A 867 12.41 -19.00 -0.54
N ALA A 868 13.43 -18.42 -1.19
CA ALA A 868 14.79 -18.95 -1.21
C ALA A 868 15.43 -18.91 0.19
N ASN A 869 15.16 -17.87 0.98
CA ASN A 869 15.67 -17.76 2.34
C ASN A 869 15.06 -18.83 3.26
N GLU A 870 13.75 -19.04 3.19
CA GLU A 870 13.04 -19.95 4.08
C GLU A 870 13.22 -21.43 3.71
N THR A 871 13.21 -21.75 2.41
CA THR A 871 12.98 -23.13 1.94
C THR A 871 14.21 -23.79 1.33
N TRP A 872 15.18 -23.03 0.81
CA TRP A 872 16.37 -23.63 0.21
C TRP A 872 17.27 -24.26 1.28
N THR A 873 18.03 -25.28 0.88
CA THR A 873 18.89 -26.01 1.83
C THR A 873 20.07 -25.17 2.33
N THR A 874 20.52 -24.21 1.52
CA THR A 874 21.41 -23.13 1.95
C THR A 874 20.75 -21.83 1.52
N SER A 875 20.40 -20.99 2.49
CA SER A 875 19.78 -19.68 2.25
C SER A 875 20.79 -18.64 1.75
N PRO A 876 20.37 -17.73 0.86
CA PRO A 876 21.19 -16.60 0.43
C PRO A 876 21.63 -15.75 1.62
N ARG A 877 22.89 -15.33 1.62
CA ARG A 877 23.43 -14.33 2.55
C ARG A 877 23.79 -13.03 1.85
N PHE A 878 24.17 -13.13 0.58
CA PHE A 878 24.52 -12.02 -0.30
C PHE A 878 23.67 -12.12 -1.57
N VAL A 879 23.07 -11.02 -1.98
CA VAL A 879 22.28 -10.90 -3.22
C VAL A 879 22.84 -9.77 -4.05
N VAL A 880 23.18 -10.05 -5.31
CA VAL A 880 23.62 -9.05 -6.28
C VAL A 880 22.57 -8.91 -7.36
N LEU A 881 22.03 -7.70 -7.50
CA LEU A 881 21.14 -7.31 -8.58
C LEU A 881 21.98 -6.76 -9.74
N VAL A 882 21.90 -7.37 -10.92
CA VAL A 882 22.69 -6.95 -12.09
C VAL A 882 21.75 -6.37 -13.14
N GLY A 883 21.90 -5.07 -13.41
CA GLY A 883 21.10 -4.36 -14.40
C GLY A 883 20.65 -2.99 -13.89
N LYS A 884 20.62 -2.00 -14.79
CA LYS A 884 19.99 -0.70 -14.53
C LYS A 884 18.48 -0.89 -14.33
N GLY A 885 17.93 -0.24 -13.32
CA GLY A 885 16.49 -0.18 -13.06
C GLY A 885 15.91 1.18 -13.43
N SER A 886 14.61 1.24 -13.63
CA SER A 886 13.84 2.47 -13.87
C SER A 886 12.47 2.37 -13.21
N PHE A 887 11.95 3.47 -12.66
CA PHE A 887 10.54 3.54 -12.26
C PHE A 887 9.62 3.58 -13.49
N ASP A 888 10.15 3.94 -14.67
CA ASP A 888 9.43 3.86 -15.93
C ASP A 888 9.36 2.42 -16.43
N TYR A 889 8.53 1.61 -15.76
CA TYR A 889 8.39 0.19 -16.05
C TYR A 889 7.90 -0.07 -17.49
N ARG A 890 7.04 0.82 -17.99
CA ARG A 890 6.40 0.73 -19.31
C ARG A 890 7.17 1.45 -20.42
N GLU A 891 8.32 2.06 -20.12
CA GLU A 891 9.11 2.89 -21.05
C GLU A 891 8.31 4.07 -21.68
N ILE A 892 7.38 4.65 -20.93
CA ILE A 892 6.54 5.80 -21.33
C ILE A 892 7.40 7.03 -21.66
N LEU A 893 8.41 7.33 -20.83
CA LEU A 893 9.30 8.49 -21.00
C LEU A 893 10.42 8.24 -22.01
N GLY A 894 10.44 7.06 -22.64
CA GLY A 894 11.42 6.63 -23.64
C GLY A 894 12.27 5.46 -23.15
N PRO A 895 13.27 5.03 -23.94
CA PRO A 895 14.08 3.85 -23.63
C PRO A 895 15.06 4.14 -22.49
N ALA A 896 14.54 4.26 -21.27
CA ALA A 896 15.26 3.95 -20.07
C ALA A 896 15.37 2.44 -20.02
N VAL A 897 16.59 1.93 -20.08
CA VAL A 897 16.83 0.49 -20.15
C VAL A 897 16.47 -0.10 -18.78
N ASN A 898 15.19 -0.43 -18.55
CA ASN A 898 14.68 -1.03 -17.32
C ASN A 898 14.97 -2.53 -17.33
N LEU A 899 16.24 -2.87 -17.16
CA LEU A 899 16.72 -4.25 -17.27
C LEU A 899 16.35 -5.07 -16.05
N LEU A 900 16.42 -4.45 -14.87
CA LEU A 900 16.07 -5.09 -13.61
C LEU A 900 15.24 -4.07 -12.81
N PRO A 901 13.90 -4.24 -12.76
CA PRO A 901 13.00 -3.26 -12.15
C PRO A 901 13.39 -3.01 -10.68
N PRO A 902 13.38 -1.76 -10.20
CA PRO A 902 13.41 -1.48 -8.77
C PRO A 902 12.05 -1.83 -8.14
N ILE A 903 12.02 -2.12 -6.85
CA ILE A 903 10.79 -1.97 -6.06
C ILE A 903 10.78 -0.55 -5.50
N LEU A 904 9.59 0.00 -5.28
CA LEU A 904 9.42 1.34 -4.78
C LEU A 904 8.93 1.31 -3.32
N ALA A 905 9.27 2.35 -2.58
CA ALA A 905 8.90 2.57 -1.20
C ALA A 905 8.38 4.00 -1.07
N LEU A 906 7.30 4.18 -0.31
CA LEU A 906 6.89 5.51 0.12
C LEU A 906 7.96 6.06 1.06
N THR A 907 8.37 7.31 0.84
CA THR A 907 9.28 8.01 1.75
C THR A 907 8.78 9.43 2.01
N HIS A 908 9.37 10.12 3.01
CA HIS A 908 9.12 11.54 3.27
C HIS A 908 9.28 12.44 2.01
N GLY A 909 10.04 12.01 0.99
CA GLY A 909 10.22 12.74 -0.28
C GLY A 909 9.32 12.31 -1.43
N GLY A 910 8.28 11.52 -1.15
CA GLY A 910 7.47 10.79 -2.12
C GLY A 910 7.97 9.36 -2.34
N ILE A 911 7.50 8.72 -3.39
CA ILE A 911 7.88 7.34 -3.73
C ILE A 911 9.30 7.30 -4.31
N GLU A 912 10.15 6.48 -3.70
CA GLU A 912 11.55 6.32 -4.08
C GLU A 912 11.92 4.84 -4.25
N SER A 913 12.98 4.58 -5.02
CA SER A 913 13.43 3.21 -5.26
C SER A 913 14.07 2.59 -4.03
N SER A 914 13.78 1.33 -3.77
CA SER A 914 14.30 0.58 -2.63
C SER A 914 14.88 -0.80 -3.00
N ASP A 915 16.20 -0.95 -3.16
CA ASP A 915 16.78 -2.30 -3.23
C ASP A 915 16.77 -3.01 -1.87
N THR A 916 16.74 -2.27 -0.76
CA THR A 916 16.67 -2.83 0.60
C THR A 916 15.34 -3.54 0.85
N LYS A 917 14.22 -3.02 0.33
CA LYS A 917 12.89 -3.64 0.43
C LYS A 917 12.78 -5.00 -0.27
N TYR A 918 13.64 -5.32 -1.24
CA TYR A 918 13.75 -6.68 -1.78
C TYR A 918 14.28 -7.70 -0.78
N ALA A 919 15.07 -7.23 0.18
CA ALA A 919 15.86 -8.04 1.09
C ALA A 919 15.34 -7.99 2.54
N ASP A 920 14.37 -7.16 2.84
CA ASP A 920 13.61 -7.13 4.09
C ASP A 920 12.25 -7.79 3.86
N PHE A 921 12.07 -9.03 4.31
CA PHE A 921 10.86 -9.79 4.01
C PHE A 921 10.42 -10.74 5.14
N LEU A 922 11.26 -10.99 6.16
CA LEU A 922 10.90 -11.81 7.32
C LEU A 922 10.24 -11.00 8.42
N ARG A 923 10.67 -9.75 8.60
CA ARG A 923 10.22 -8.85 9.66
C ARG A 923 9.57 -7.58 9.11
N ASP A 924 9.94 -7.19 7.89
CA ASP A 924 9.48 -5.94 7.26
C ASP A 924 9.68 -4.73 8.16
N ASP A 925 10.85 -4.67 8.82
CA ASP A 925 11.22 -3.66 9.82
C ASP A 925 12.18 -2.58 9.28
N GLY A 926 12.32 -2.52 7.97
CA GLY A 926 13.29 -1.73 7.23
C GLY A 926 14.66 -2.39 7.12
N VAL A 927 15.07 -3.27 8.04
CA VAL A 927 16.44 -3.82 8.07
C VAL A 927 16.56 -5.07 7.20
N PRO A 928 17.38 -5.08 6.14
CA PRO A 928 17.49 -6.24 5.25
C PRO A 928 17.94 -7.52 5.96
N ASP A 929 17.19 -8.61 5.77
CA ASP A 929 17.48 -9.96 6.23
C ASP A 929 18.69 -10.58 5.50
N VAL A 930 18.93 -10.13 4.28
CA VAL A 930 20.09 -10.52 3.45
C VAL A 930 20.88 -9.29 3.00
N ALA A 931 22.19 -9.42 2.84
CA ALA A 931 23.02 -8.32 2.35
C ALA A 931 22.81 -8.15 0.84
N ILE A 932 22.32 -6.98 0.42
CA ILE A 932 21.97 -6.71 -0.98
C ILE A 932 22.81 -5.58 -1.57
N GLY A 933 23.11 -5.68 -2.87
CA GLY A 933 23.74 -4.60 -3.63
C GLY A 933 23.43 -4.71 -5.11
N ARG A 934 23.57 -3.60 -5.84
CA ARG A 934 23.24 -3.49 -7.27
C ARG A 934 24.45 -3.11 -8.10
N LEU A 935 24.57 -3.74 -9.26
CA LEU A 935 25.46 -3.37 -10.36
C LEU A 935 24.59 -2.78 -11.50
N PRO A 936 24.39 -1.44 -11.56
CA PRO A 936 23.45 -0.78 -12.47
C PRO A 936 24.00 -0.65 -13.90
N VAL A 937 24.37 -1.78 -14.50
CA VAL A 937 24.99 -1.85 -15.83
C VAL A 937 23.94 -1.90 -16.95
N THR A 938 24.31 -1.37 -18.12
CA THR A 938 23.48 -1.39 -19.34
C THR A 938 24.05 -2.30 -20.43
N SER A 939 25.22 -2.91 -20.20
CA SER A 939 25.88 -3.82 -21.14
C SER A 939 26.80 -4.83 -20.42
N GLY A 940 27.00 -6.01 -21.03
CA GLY A 940 27.95 -7.00 -20.53
C GLY A 940 29.39 -6.46 -20.42
N ALA A 941 29.80 -5.56 -21.32
CA ALA A 941 31.12 -4.94 -21.27
C ALA A 941 31.35 -4.09 -20.00
N GLN A 942 30.32 -3.38 -19.54
CA GLN A 942 30.35 -2.65 -18.26
C GLN A 942 30.40 -3.64 -17.09
N LEU A 943 29.63 -4.72 -17.14
CA LEU A 943 29.66 -5.74 -16.10
C LEU A 943 31.05 -6.38 -15.96
N SER A 944 31.64 -6.85 -17.07
CA SER A 944 33.01 -7.38 -17.06
C SER A 944 34.04 -6.36 -16.57
N ALA A 945 33.80 -5.06 -16.77
CA ALA A 945 34.67 -4.01 -16.22
C ALA A 945 34.62 -3.94 -14.71
N ILE A 946 33.43 -3.89 -14.14
CA ILE A 946 33.23 -3.89 -12.69
C ILE A 946 33.77 -5.18 -12.05
N VAL A 947 33.52 -6.34 -12.66
CA VAL A 947 34.05 -7.63 -12.16
C VAL A 947 35.59 -7.61 -12.11
N ARG A 948 36.26 -7.07 -13.13
CA ARG A 948 37.72 -6.89 -13.11
C ARG A 948 38.18 -5.96 -11.98
N GLN A 949 37.49 -4.84 -11.77
CA GLN A 949 37.81 -3.91 -10.68
C GLN A 949 37.69 -4.58 -9.31
N ILE A 950 36.62 -5.36 -9.06
CA ILE A 950 36.44 -6.12 -7.82
C ILE A 950 37.62 -7.06 -7.58
N ILE A 951 38.00 -7.83 -8.61
CA ILE A 951 39.12 -8.77 -8.53
C ILE A 951 40.44 -8.04 -8.22
N ASP A 952 40.71 -6.94 -8.91
CA ASP A 952 41.95 -6.17 -8.74
C ASP A 952 42.00 -5.47 -7.36
N TYR A 953 40.88 -4.91 -6.91
CA TYR A 953 40.74 -4.30 -5.58
C TYR A 953 40.99 -5.32 -4.47
N GLU A 954 40.33 -6.48 -4.51
CA GLU A 954 40.46 -7.51 -3.47
C GLU A 954 41.84 -8.17 -3.49
N ALA A 955 42.48 -8.29 -4.67
CA ALA A 955 43.87 -8.74 -4.79
C ALA A 955 44.86 -7.73 -4.18
N ALA A 956 44.55 -6.43 -4.25
CA ALA A 956 45.35 -5.36 -3.67
C ALA A 956 44.99 -5.04 -2.21
N PHE A 957 43.93 -5.64 -1.64
CA PHE A 957 43.30 -5.21 -0.39
C PHE A 957 44.28 -5.02 0.78
N ASP A 958 45.22 -5.95 0.97
CA ASP A 958 46.18 -5.88 2.09
C ASP A 958 47.17 -4.71 1.96
N THR A 959 47.25 -4.08 0.78
CA THR A 959 48.10 -2.91 0.49
C THR A 959 47.35 -1.58 0.54
N ILE A 960 46.03 -1.59 0.67
CA ILE A 960 45.19 -0.40 0.77
C ILE A 960 45.37 0.24 2.15
N GLY A 961 45.58 1.56 2.18
CA GLY A 961 45.68 2.32 3.43
C GLY A 961 44.38 2.28 4.24
N ASP A 962 44.47 2.51 5.56
CA ASP A 962 43.31 2.67 6.45
C ASP A 962 42.90 4.16 6.55
N GLY A 963 43.11 4.95 5.48
CA GLY A 963 42.79 6.38 5.44
C GLY A 963 41.32 6.65 5.15
N ILE A 964 40.78 7.75 5.66
CA ILE A 964 39.43 8.23 5.36
C ILE A 964 39.50 9.69 4.91
N THR A 965 38.74 10.04 3.87
CA THR A 965 38.55 11.43 3.46
C THR A 965 37.17 11.89 3.93
N LEU A 966 37.12 12.97 4.70
CA LEU A 966 35.89 13.60 5.16
C LEU A 966 35.61 14.82 4.28
N PHE A 967 34.48 14.80 3.59
CA PHE A 967 34.11 15.80 2.58
C PHE A 967 32.81 16.50 3.00
N ALA A 968 32.76 17.84 2.98
CA ALA A 968 31.58 18.56 3.44
C ALA A 968 31.25 19.81 2.62
N ASP A 969 29.95 20.06 2.44
CA ASP A 969 29.41 21.30 1.86
C ASP A 969 29.51 22.48 2.84
N ALA A 970 29.19 23.69 2.36
CA ALA A 970 29.12 24.89 3.18
C ALA A 970 27.91 24.82 4.14
N PRO A 971 28.02 25.38 5.35
CA PRO A 971 26.91 25.44 6.29
C PRO A 971 25.81 26.38 5.77
N ASP A 972 24.57 26.03 6.04
CA ASP A 972 23.37 26.81 5.69
C ASP A 972 22.32 26.71 6.81
N PRO A 973 21.11 27.31 6.67
CA PRO A 973 20.06 27.20 7.69
C PRO A 973 19.64 25.77 8.04
N GLN A 974 19.87 24.80 7.15
CA GLN A 974 19.48 23.40 7.34
C GLN A 974 20.57 22.58 8.07
N GLY A 975 21.83 23.03 8.10
CA GLY A 975 22.86 22.35 8.89
C GLY A 975 24.30 22.88 8.78
N ASP A 976 25.13 22.49 9.75
CA ASP A 976 26.59 22.66 9.72
C ASP A 976 27.27 21.31 9.44
N PHE A 977 27.44 21.01 8.15
CA PHE A 977 27.97 19.72 7.69
C PHE A 977 29.44 19.48 8.07
N ALA A 978 30.23 20.55 8.18
CA ALA A 978 31.62 20.44 8.60
C ALA A 978 31.70 20.05 10.08
N ALA A 979 30.86 20.63 10.93
CA ALA A 979 30.76 20.27 12.34
C ALA A 979 30.34 18.79 12.54
N LEU A 980 29.36 18.31 11.77
CA LEU A 980 28.94 16.89 11.82
C LEU A 980 30.11 15.94 11.47
N GLN A 981 30.90 16.28 10.46
CA GLN A 981 32.07 15.50 10.07
C GLN A 981 33.20 15.56 11.11
N ASP A 982 33.41 16.72 11.76
CA ASP A 982 34.38 16.86 12.85
C ASP A 982 33.98 16.02 14.08
N ASP A 983 32.69 16.01 14.42
CA ASP A 983 32.15 15.19 15.51
C ASP A 983 32.28 13.70 15.20
N LEU A 984 32.06 13.30 13.96
CA LEU A 984 32.31 11.95 13.48
C LEU A 984 33.80 11.60 13.58
N ALA A 985 34.69 12.48 13.11
CA ALA A 985 36.14 12.29 13.17
C ALA A 985 36.65 12.11 14.60
N ALA A 986 36.08 12.83 15.56
CA ALA A 986 36.43 12.72 16.97
C ALA A 986 36.03 11.36 17.59
N GLN A 987 35.01 10.71 17.04
CA GLN A 987 34.52 9.40 17.47
C GLN A 987 35.27 8.24 16.80
N LEU A 988 35.96 8.49 15.67
CA LEU A 988 36.71 7.46 14.98
C LEU A 988 37.86 6.90 15.84
N PRO A 989 38.01 5.57 15.92
CA PRO A 989 39.14 4.98 16.61
C PRO A 989 40.46 5.46 16.00
N GLY A 990 41.48 5.70 16.83
CA GLY A 990 42.77 6.28 16.41
C GLY A 990 43.63 5.44 15.42
N ILE A 991 43.04 4.42 14.81
CA ILE A 991 43.59 3.66 13.68
C ILE A 991 43.31 4.37 12.33
N TRP A 992 42.31 5.25 12.27
CA TRP A 992 42.00 6.02 11.06
C TRP A 992 42.81 7.31 11.01
N GLU A 993 43.30 7.65 9.81
CA GLU A 993 43.95 8.93 9.53
C GLU A 993 43.00 9.81 8.70
N PRO A 994 42.08 10.59 9.33
CA PRO A 994 41.14 11.42 8.60
C PRO A 994 41.84 12.58 7.89
N THR A 995 41.48 12.78 6.62
CA THR A 995 41.83 13.97 5.84
C THR A 995 40.55 14.75 5.55
N SER A 996 40.42 15.94 6.12
CA SER A 996 39.24 16.81 5.92
C SER A 996 39.41 17.70 4.69
N VAL A 997 38.34 17.86 3.93
CA VAL A 997 38.19 18.81 2.82
C VAL A 997 36.79 19.43 2.93
N TYR A 998 36.67 20.64 3.48
CA TYR A 998 35.37 21.29 3.72
C TYR A 998 35.23 22.52 2.85
N ARG A 999 34.09 22.70 2.16
CA ARG A 999 33.85 23.85 1.26
C ARG A 999 34.09 25.20 1.96
N SER A 1000 33.74 25.31 3.24
CA SER A 1000 33.89 26.52 4.05
C SER A 1000 35.35 26.98 4.27
N GLU A 1001 36.34 26.12 4.00
CA GLU A 1001 37.76 26.43 4.18
C GLU A 1001 38.45 27.00 2.93
N PHE A 1002 37.75 27.08 1.79
CA PHE A 1002 38.31 27.50 0.51
C PHE A 1002 37.67 28.79 -0.02
N GLU A 1003 38.49 29.61 -0.70
CA GLU A 1003 38.03 30.85 -1.34
C GLU A 1003 37.16 30.58 -2.58
N ASP A 1004 37.46 29.50 -3.31
CA ASP A 1004 36.74 29.07 -4.52
C ASP A 1004 36.66 27.55 -4.64
N VAL A 1005 35.72 27.08 -5.46
CA VAL A 1005 35.40 25.65 -5.67
C VAL A 1005 36.54 24.92 -6.39
N GLU A 1006 37.26 25.60 -7.27
CA GLU A 1006 38.34 25.01 -8.07
C GLU A 1006 39.52 24.60 -7.19
N ALA A 1007 39.89 25.43 -6.21
CA ALA A 1007 40.88 25.13 -5.20
C ALA A 1007 40.45 23.97 -4.28
N MET A 1008 39.18 23.94 -3.90
CA MET A 1008 38.60 22.85 -3.11
C MET A 1008 38.64 21.53 -3.88
N ARG A 1009 38.19 21.50 -5.14
CA ARG A 1009 38.23 20.32 -6.02
C ARG A 1009 39.65 19.79 -6.19
N ALA A 1010 40.64 20.67 -6.38
CA ALA A 1010 42.03 20.29 -6.46
C ALA A 1010 42.52 19.60 -5.18
N ALA A 1011 42.11 20.10 -4.01
CA ALA A 1011 42.43 19.50 -2.72
C ALA A 1011 41.74 18.14 -2.51
N PHE A 1012 40.47 18.02 -2.91
CA PHE A 1012 39.73 16.76 -2.90
C PHE A 1012 40.41 15.70 -3.76
N PHE A 1013 40.75 16.02 -5.02
CA PHE A 1013 41.47 15.10 -5.90
C PHE A 1013 42.88 14.74 -5.38
N ASP A 1014 43.56 15.66 -4.71
CA ASP A 1014 44.81 15.38 -3.99
C ASP A 1014 44.62 14.37 -2.84
N ALA A 1015 43.50 14.45 -2.12
CA ALA A 1015 43.17 13.54 -1.03
C ALA A 1015 42.82 12.13 -1.57
N VAL A 1016 41.97 12.04 -2.59
CA VAL A 1016 41.58 10.74 -3.19
C VAL A 1016 42.77 10.05 -3.86
N ARG A 1017 43.71 10.79 -4.47
CA ARG A 1017 44.95 10.21 -5.03
C ARG A 1017 45.87 9.54 -4.00
N ARG A 1018 45.62 9.70 -2.71
CA ARG A 1018 46.31 8.98 -1.63
C ARG A 1018 45.67 7.61 -1.34
N SER A 1019 44.66 7.22 -2.11
CA SER A 1019 43.91 5.96 -2.00
C SER A 1019 43.31 5.77 -0.60
N PRO A 1020 42.45 6.70 -0.13
CA PRO A 1020 41.68 6.46 1.08
C PRO A 1020 40.80 5.22 0.89
N ARG A 1021 40.45 4.56 2.00
CA ARG A 1021 39.51 3.43 1.95
C ARG A 1021 38.08 3.91 1.79
N VAL A 1022 37.73 4.98 2.49
CA VAL A 1022 36.38 5.57 2.48
C VAL A 1022 36.49 7.05 2.18
N VAL A 1023 35.61 7.54 1.31
CA VAL A 1023 35.25 8.94 1.18
C VAL A 1023 33.87 9.10 1.80
N ASN A 1024 33.77 9.83 2.91
CA ASN A 1024 32.51 10.10 3.60
C ASN A 1024 32.10 11.55 3.31
N TYR A 1025 30.94 11.75 2.70
CA TYR A 1025 30.41 13.07 2.35
C TYR A 1025 29.20 13.44 3.20
N PHE A 1026 29.12 14.69 3.66
CA PHE A 1026 27.93 15.30 4.29
C PHE A 1026 27.61 16.64 3.59
N GLY A 1027 26.36 16.85 3.24
CA GLY A 1027 25.93 18.10 2.60
C GLY A 1027 24.79 17.87 1.62
N HIS A 1028 24.57 18.84 0.75
CA HIS A 1028 23.54 18.76 -0.30
C HIS A 1028 24.05 17.98 -1.51
N SER A 1029 23.14 17.48 -2.34
CA SER A 1029 23.51 16.84 -3.60
C SER A 1029 22.33 16.88 -4.54
N GLY A 1030 22.50 17.36 -5.76
CA GLY A 1030 21.61 16.96 -6.85
C GLY A 1030 21.84 15.50 -7.25
N MET A 1031 21.09 14.99 -8.21
CA MET A 1031 21.29 13.60 -8.67
C MET A 1031 22.64 13.36 -9.35
N THR A 1032 23.20 14.39 -10.00
CA THR A 1032 24.44 14.30 -10.78
C THR A 1032 25.61 15.05 -10.15
N THR A 1033 25.40 15.70 -9.00
CA THR A 1033 26.37 16.61 -8.37
C THR A 1033 26.25 16.61 -6.85
N LEU A 1034 27.37 16.60 -6.14
CA LEU A 1034 27.43 17.00 -4.73
C LEU A 1034 27.47 18.55 -4.63
N GLY A 1035 26.69 19.15 -3.72
CA GLY A 1035 26.62 20.59 -3.40
C GLY A 1035 25.35 21.30 -3.92
N LYS A 1036 24.88 22.34 -3.21
CA LYS A 1036 23.60 23.06 -3.47
C LYS A 1036 23.66 24.20 -4.51
N ASN A 1037 24.67 25.07 -4.42
CA ASN A 1037 24.78 26.30 -5.24
C ASN A 1037 26.01 26.30 -6.15
N GLU A 1038 27.00 25.50 -5.80
CA GLU A 1038 28.24 25.33 -6.53
C GLU A 1038 28.56 23.84 -6.55
N PRO A 1039 28.64 23.18 -7.72
CA PRO A 1039 28.86 21.75 -7.76
C PRO A 1039 30.25 21.44 -7.19
N LEU A 1040 30.33 20.76 -6.06
CA LEU A 1040 31.59 20.38 -5.42
C LEU A 1040 32.26 19.23 -6.19
N LEU A 1041 31.46 18.29 -6.67
CA LEU A 1041 31.85 17.16 -7.52
C LEU A 1041 30.66 16.78 -8.40
N GLY A 1042 30.80 16.78 -9.71
CA GLY A 1042 29.76 16.32 -10.65
C GLY A 1042 30.22 15.21 -11.57
N VAL A 1043 29.27 14.57 -12.28
CA VAL A 1043 29.56 13.54 -13.31
C VAL A 1043 30.57 14.04 -14.34
N ALA A 1044 30.49 15.31 -14.76
CA ALA A 1044 31.41 15.89 -15.73
C ALA A 1044 32.86 16.02 -15.22
N ASP A 1045 33.07 16.05 -13.90
CA ASP A 1045 34.40 16.16 -13.32
C ASP A 1045 35.17 14.82 -13.35
N LEU A 1046 34.45 13.69 -13.45
CA LEU A 1046 35.03 12.34 -13.40
C LEU A 1046 36.00 12.07 -14.57
N GLU A 1047 35.75 12.62 -15.76
CA GLU A 1047 36.68 12.50 -16.91
C GLU A 1047 38.10 13.01 -16.62
N THR A 1048 38.22 13.92 -15.65
CA THR A 1048 39.49 14.53 -15.25
C THR A 1048 40.03 13.99 -13.92
N MET A 1049 39.25 13.16 -13.23
CA MET A 1049 39.60 12.54 -11.97
C MET A 1049 40.51 11.33 -12.25
N THR A 1050 41.77 11.40 -11.84
CA THR A 1050 42.70 10.27 -11.98
C THR A 1050 43.04 9.70 -10.60
N ILE A 1051 42.55 8.50 -10.28
CA ILE A 1051 42.97 7.77 -9.08
C ILE A 1051 44.20 6.92 -9.44
N GLY A 1052 45.39 7.37 -9.06
CA GLY A 1052 46.64 6.66 -9.32
C GLY A 1052 46.88 5.40 -8.46
N GLY A 1053 45.84 4.88 -7.80
CA GLY A 1053 45.91 3.82 -6.78
C GLY A 1053 44.61 2.99 -6.70
N THR A 1054 44.21 2.53 -5.52
CA THR A 1054 42.99 1.72 -5.34
C THR A 1054 41.77 2.61 -5.10
N GLN A 1055 40.67 2.27 -5.75
CA GLN A 1055 39.40 3.01 -5.72
C GLN A 1055 38.78 2.97 -4.31
N PRO A 1056 38.30 4.10 -3.77
CA PRO A 1056 37.64 4.16 -2.47
C PRO A 1056 36.19 3.69 -2.54
N ILE A 1057 35.61 3.47 -1.36
CA ILE A 1057 34.17 3.37 -1.15
C ILE A 1057 33.64 4.78 -0.88
N PHE A 1058 32.58 5.19 -1.57
CA PHE A 1058 31.87 6.43 -1.27
C PHE A 1058 30.71 6.14 -0.33
N ALA A 1059 30.66 6.82 0.81
CA ALA A 1059 29.51 6.87 1.70
C ALA A 1059 28.95 8.30 1.64
N THR A 1060 27.80 8.48 0.98
CA THR A 1060 27.24 9.79 0.69
C THR A 1060 26.04 10.06 1.60
N MET A 1061 26.25 10.85 2.65
CA MET A 1061 25.25 11.27 3.63
C MET A 1061 24.62 12.57 3.15
N THR A 1062 23.82 12.43 2.11
CA THR A 1062 23.26 13.49 1.29
C THR A 1062 22.03 12.95 0.60
N CYS A 1063 21.30 13.75 -0.15
CA CYS A 1063 20.08 13.32 -0.82
C CYS A 1063 20.35 12.85 -2.27
N SER A 1064 19.57 11.91 -2.78
CA SER A 1064 19.48 11.45 -4.20
C SER A 1064 20.77 11.13 -4.99
N ALA A 1065 21.95 11.09 -4.37
CA ALA A 1065 23.22 10.82 -5.05
C ALA A 1065 23.27 9.43 -5.73
N SER A 1066 22.46 8.47 -5.27
CA SER A 1066 22.33 7.13 -5.81
C SER A 1066 20.96 6.87 -6.44
N ARG A 1067 20.25 7.91 -6.91
CA ARG A 1067 18.93 7.77 -7.58
C ARG A 1067 19.07 7.19 -8.99
N PHE A 1068 19.33 5.89 -9.08
CA PHE A 1068 19.66 5.17 -10.31
C PHE A 1068 18.46 4.91 -11.25
N THR A 1069 17.25 5.24 -10.81
CA THR A 1069 15.98 4.85 -11.45
C THR A 1069 15.40 5.89 -12.40
N VAL A 1070 15.99 7.09 -12.50
CA VAL A 1070 15.43 8.15 -13.34
C VAL A 1070 15.70 7.87 -14.84
N PRO A 1071 14.65 7.77 -15.68
CA PRO A 1071 14.77 7.52 -17.11
C PRO A 1071 15.74 8.46 -17.81
N GLY A 1072 16.75 7.94 -18.49
CA GLY A 1072 17.69 8.74 -19.27
C GLY A 1072 18.66 9.60 -18.45
N VAL A 1073 18.76 9.37 -17.13
CA VAL A 1073 19.76 10.02 -16.27
C VAL A 1073 20.72 8.97 -15.71
N VAL A 1074 21.98 9.36 -15.58
CA VAL A 1074 23.01 8.61 -14.84
C VAL A 1074 23.31 9.41 -13.59
N SER A 1075 22.89 8.89 -12.44
CA SER A 1075 23.19 9.50 -11.14
C SER A 1075 24.69 9.52 -10.88
N LEU A 1076 25.14 10.39 -9.96
CA LEU A 1076 26.54 10.48 -9.58
C LEU A 1076 27.05 9.14 -9.02
N GLY A 1077 26.24 8.44 -8.22
CA GLY A 1077 26.58 7.12 -7.69
C GLY A 1077 26.79 6.06 -8.78
N GLU A 1078 25.93 6.03 -9.79
CA GLU A 1078 26.13 5.15 -10.96
C GLU A 1078 27.41 5.50 -11.72
N ALA A 1079 27.65 6.79 -11.98
CA ALA A 1079 28.81 7.25 -12.71
C ALA A 1079 30.12 6.93 -11.97
N LEU A 1080 30.15 7.12 -10.65
CA LEU A 1080 31.29 6.78 -9.79
C LEU A 1080 31.62 5.28 -9.81
N LEU A 1081 30.62 4.41 -9.84
CA LEU A 1081 30.85 2.95 -9.86
C LEU A 1081 31.25 2.44 -11.26
N VAL A 1082 30.66 2.99 -12.32
CA VAL A 1082 30.90 2.52 -13.70
C VAL A 1082 32.26 3.00 -14.23
N ASP A 1083 32.74 4.16 -13.79
CA ASP A 1083 34.07 4.66 -14.13
C ASP A 1083 35.16 3.81 -13.44
N GLU A 1084 36.02 3.15 -14.24
CA GLU A 1084 37.08 2.26 -13.73
C GLU A 1084 38.12 2.97 -12.86
N GLU A 1085 38.17 4.31 -12.87
CA GLU A 1085 39.12 5.10 -12.08
C GLU A 1085 38.48 5.86 -10.91
N ALA A 1086 37.18 5.68 -10.59
CA ALA A 1086 36.49 6.54 -9.61
C ALA A 1086 36.15 5.87 -8.26
N ALA A 1087 35.30 4.83 -8.22
CA ALA A 1087 34.88 4.17 -6.98
C ALA A 1087 34.76 2.64 -7.15
N ILE A 1088 34.93 1.89 -6.06
CA ILE A 1088 34.68 0.44 -6.05
C ILE A 1088 33.27 0.08 -5.55
N ALA A 1089 32.67 0.98 -4.77
CA ALA A 1089 31.31 0.89 -4.27
C ALA A 1089 30.83 2.28 -3.85
N VAL A 1090 29.53 2.53 -3.99
CA VAL A 1090 28.85 3.73 -3.52
C VAL A 1090 27.68 3.31 -2.64
N TRP A 1091 27.65 3.80 -1.41
CA TRP A 1091 26.52 3.66 -0.50
C TRP A 1091 25.89 5.04 -0.30
N GLY A 1092 24.65 5.19 -0.76
CA GLY A 1092 23.97 6.47 -0.79
C GLY A 1092 22.49 6.32 -1.12
N PRO A 1093 21.69 7.38 -0.94
CA PRO A 1093 20.25 7.28 -1.07
C PRO A 1093 19.72 7.57 -2.47
N SER A 1094 18.54 7.01 -2.74
CA SER A 1094 17.66 7.38 -3.85
C SER A 1094 16.85 8.65 -3.58
N GLY A 1095 16.45 8.88 -2.31
CA GLY A 1095 15.53 9.96 -1.89
C GLY A 1095 16.14 11.06 -1.00
N ILE A 1096 15.27 11.73 -0.24
CA ILE A 1096 15.60 12.84 0.68
C ILE A 1096 16.19 12.30 1.99
N SER A 1097 17.44 12.66 2.25
CA SER A 1097 18.19 12.23 3.43
C SER A 1097 18.10 13.27 4.55
N VAL A 1098 17.63 12.85 5.72
CA VAL A 1098 17.55 13.68 6.93
C VAL A 1098 18.91 13.72 7.64
N ASN A 1099 19.36 14.92 8.01
CA ASN A 1099 20.70 15.18 8.54
C ASN A 1099 21.04 14.37 9.80
N GLU A 1100 20.15 14.36 10.79
CA GLU A 1100 20.34 13.66 12.07
C GLU A 1100 20.47 12.15 11.86
N SER A 1101 19.55 11.56 11.10
CA SER A 1101 19.52 10.12 10.80
C SER A 1101 20.72 9.71 9.94
N ALA A 1102 21.13 10.53 8.98
CA ALA A 1102 22.32 10.29 8.17
C ALA A 1102 23.61 10.35 9.02
N ALA A 1103 23.68 11.25 10.00
CA ALA A 1103 24.78 11.31 10.98
C ALA A 1103 24.90 10.04 11.81
N LEU A 1104 23.78 9.52 12.31
CA LEU A 1104 23.72 8.24 13.04
C LEU A 1104 24.15 7.08 12.15
N LEU A 1105 23.61 7.00 10.94
CA LEU A 1105 23.89 5.94 9.97
C LEU A 1105 25.38 5.91 9.57
N SER A 1106 25.98 7.08 9.30
CA SER A 1106 27.40 7.22 8.99
C SER A 1106 28.29 6.81 10.16
N SER A 1107 27.94 7.23 11.38
CA SER A 1107 28.65 6.86 12.60
C SER A 1107 28.60 5.34 12.83
N ALA A 1108 27.44 4.74 12.68
CA ALA A 1108 27.25 3.30 12.80
C ALA A 1108 28.10 2.52 11.78
N PHE A 1109 28.07 2.93 10.51
CA PHE A 1109 28.86 2.32 9.44
C PHE A 1109 30.36 2.38 9.71
N LEU A 1110 30.90 3.55 10.04
CA LEU A 1110 32.33 3.69 10.30
C LEU A 1110 32.75 2.96 11.57
N SER A 1111 31.89 2.90 12.59
CA SER A 1111 32.10 2.11 13.80
C SER A 1111 32.18 0.61 13.51
N GLU A 1112 31.23 0.06 12.75
CA GLU A 1112 31.22 -1.35 12.34
C GLU A 1112 32.42 -1.70 11.46
N LEU A 1113 32.77 -0.83 10.51
CA LEU A 1113 33.96 -0.98 9.66
C LEU A 1113 35.25 -1.04 10.50
N SER A 1114 35.33 -0.24 11.57
CA SER A 1114 36.46 -0.21 12.49
C SER A 1114 36.52 -1.42 13.42
N ALA A 1115 35.36 -1.96 13.82
CA ALA A 1115 35.26 -3.03 14.78
C ALA A 1115 35.83 -4.36 14.24
N GLY A 1116 35.81 -4.55 12.91
CA GLY A 1116 36.34 -5.74 12.26
C GLY A 1116 35.58 -7.03 12.63
N ARG A 1117 34.33 -6.89 13.10
CA ARG A 1117 33.39 -8.00 13.38
C ARG A 1117 32.96 -8.69 12.09
N GLU A 1118 32.70 -7.87 11.08
CA GLU A 1118 32.43 -8.28 9.71
C GLU A 1118 33.59 -7.81 8.83
N THR A 1119 33.85 -8.53 7.73
CA THR A 1119 34.93 -8.17 6.79
C THR A 1119 34.42 -7.66 5.46
N ARG A 1120 33.11 -7.73 5.22
CA ARG A 1120 32.45 -7.43 3.95
C ARG A 1120 31.44 -6.31 4.11
N ILE A 1121 31.27 -5.51 3.06
CA ILE A 1121 30.54 -4.24 3.13
C ILE A 1121 29.05 -4.43 3.44
N GLY A 1122 28.38 -5.42 2.83
CA GLY A 1122 26.95 -5.63 3.01
C GLY A 1122 26.56 -5.90 4.48
N PRO A 1123 27.14 -6.90 5.17
CA PRO A 1123 26.89 -7.13 6.59
C PRO A 1123 27.25 -5.95 7.50
N ILE A 1124 28.21 -5.11 7.11
CA ILE A 1124 28.54 -3.87 7.83
C ILE A 1124 27.40 -2.86 7.68
N ILE A 1125 26.85 -2.72 6.48
CA ILE A 1125 25.68 -1.87 6.19
C ILE A 1125 24.45 -2.37 6.93
N ASN A 1126 24.10 -3.67 6.87
CA ASN A 1126 22.93 -4.19 7.60
C ASN A 1126 23.05 -3.97 9.11
N ARG A 1127 24.26 -4.10 9.69
CA ARG A 1127 24.49 -3.77 11.11
C ARG A 1127 24.40 -2.27 11.40
N ALA A 1128 24.75 -1.41 10.44
CA ALA A 1128 24.57 0.02 10.57
C ALA A 1128 23.07 0.36 10.57
N PHE A 1129 22.29 -0.22 9.65
CA PHE A 1129 20.84 -0.10 9.63
C PHE A 1129 20.18 -0.60 10.92
N SER A 1130 20.65 -1.71 11.49
CA SER A 1130 20.09 -2.20 12.77
C SER A 1130 20.36 -1.27 13.97
N GLN A 1131 21.15 -0.20 13.83
CA GLN A 1131 21.28 0.82 14.88
C GLN A 1131 20.15 1.87 14.80
N LEU A 1132 19.40 1.89 13.69
CA LEU A 1132 18.25 2.75 13.48
C LEU A 1132 16.93 2.00 13.78
N GLU A 1133 16.98 0.68 14.04
CA GLU A 1133 15.81 -0.10 14.47
C GLU A 1133 15.19 0.51 15.75
N GLY A 1134 13.91 0.89 15.68
CA GLY A 1134 13.19 1.56 16.77
C GLY A 1134 13.57 3.03 16.98
N VAL A 1135 14.35 3.64 16.08
CA VAL A 1135 14.49 5.09 16.00
C VAL A 1135 13.35 5.63 15.14
N GLU A 1136 12.50 6.39 15.78
CA GLU A 1136 11.36 7.11 15.21
C GLU A 1136 11.73 7.86 13.90
N GLY A 1137 10.94 7.71 12.83
CA GLY A 1137 11.17 8.36 11.53
C GLY A 1137 12.39 7.87 10.72
N SER A 1138 13.04 6.77 11.11
CA SER A 1138 14.28 6.31 10.45
C SER A 1138 14.10 5.20 9.41
N ARG A 1139 12.91 4.61 9.29
CA ARG A 1139 12.62 3.51 8.35
C ARG A 1139 12.89 3.93 6.91
N ASP A 1140 12.39 5.08 6.51
CA ASP A 1140 12.59 5.69 5.20
C ASP A 1140 14.07 5.81 4.84
N MET A 1141 14.92 6.15 5.81
CA MET A 1141 16.36 6.26 5.62
C MET A 1141 16.97 4.90 5.30
N VAL A 1142 16.46 3.82 5.89
CA VAL A 1142 16.91 2.47 5.55
C VAL A 1142 16.37 2.04 4.18
N GLU A 1143 15.12 2.35 3.89
CA GLU A 1143 14.47 1.99 2.62
C GLU A 1143 15.05 2.74 1.42
N MET A 1144 15.58 3.95 1.60
CA MET A 1144 16.14 4.75 0.51
C MET A 1144 17.66 4.61 0.34
N TYR A 1145 18.42 4.08 1.30
CA TYR A 1145 19.88 3.94 1.20
C TYR A 1145 20.31 2.60 0.57
N HIS A 1146 20.97 2.68 -0.59
CA HIS A 1146 21.34 1.49 -1.38
C HIS A 1146 22.84 1.35 -1.57
N LEU A 1147 23.31 0.10 -1.61
CA LEU A 1147 24.67 -0.22 -2.02
C LEU A 1147 24.72 -0.43 -3.54
N LEU A 1148 25.31 0.53 -4.26
CA LEU A 1148 25.78 0.33 -5.62
C LEU A 1148 27.15 -0.33 -5.56
N GLY A 1149 27.20 -1.64 -5.83
CA GLY A 1149 28.41 -2.46 -5.73
C GLY A 1149 28.13 -3.89 -5.29
N ASP A 1150 29.19 -4.67 -5.12
CA ASP A 1150 29.11 -6.04 -4.62
C ASP A 1150 29.01 -6.05 -3.08
N PRO A 1151 27.92 -6.56 -2.47
CA PRO A 1151 27.75 -6.63 -1.02
C PRO A 1151 28.75 -7.57 -0.34
N ALA A 1152 29.39 -8.49 -1.07
CA ALA A 1152 30.46 -9.33 -0.57
C ALA A 1152 31.85 -8.68 -0.67
N LEU A 1153 31.98 -7.45 -1.18
CA LEU A 1153 33.26 -6.75 -1.29
C LEU A 1153 33.99 -6.71 0.06
N ARG A 1154 35.25 -7.13 0.09
CA ARG A 1154 36.08 -7.11 1.30
C ARG A 1154 36.52 -5.68 1.65
N VAL A 1155 36.16 -5.20 2.84
CA VAL A 1155 36.43 -3.82 3.28
C VAL A 1155 37.14 -3.69 4.63
N ALA A 1156 37.13 -4.74 5.45
CA ALA A 1156 37.85 -4.77 6.72
C ALA A 1156 38.81 -5.97 6.85
N LYS A 1157 39.88 -5.78 7.63
CA LYS A 1157 40.81 -6.84 8.02
C LYS A 1157 40.20 -7.51 9.25
N GLY A 1158 39.71 -8.75 9.12
CA GLY A 1158 39.02 -9.45 10.21
C GLY A 1158 39.82 -9.48 11.51
N ALA A 1159 39.14 -9.38 12.65
CA ALA A 1159 39.80 -9.46 13.95
C ALA A 1159 40.53 -10.80 14.11
N ALA A 1160 41.79 -10.77 14.57
CA ALA A 1160 42.45 -11.99 15.00
C ALA A 1160 41.60 -12.62 16.13
N PRO A 1161 41.25 -13.91 16.06
CA PRO A 1161 40.46 -14.53 17.11
C PRO A 1161 41.19 -14.36 18.44
N PRO A 1162 40.50 -14.01 19.54
CA PRO A 1162 41.14 -13.94 20.83
C PRO A 1162 41.72 -15.31 21.16
N ASP A 1163 43.03 -15.36 21.46
CA ASP A 1163 43.75 -16.58 21.77
C ASP A 1163 43.06 -17.37 22.90
N GLY A 1164 42.34 -18.44 22.53
CA GLY A 1164 42.03 -19.56 23.42
C GLY A 1164 40.55 -19.93 23.61
N ALA A 1165 40.01 -20.76 22.73
CA ALA A 1165 39.05 -21.85 22.98
C ALA A 1165 38.90 -22.62 21.65
N GLY A 1166 39.05 -23.94 21.55
CA GLY A 1166 38.27 -24.93 22.28
C GLY A 1166 37.02 -25.26 21.48
N ASN A 1167 37.18 -26.13 20.48
CA ASN A 1167 36.16 -26.71 19.62
C ASN A 1167 34.92 -27.16 20.41
N ASP A 1168 33.77 -26.50 20.22
CA ASP A 1168 32.43 -27.02 20.54
C ASP A 1168 31.41 -26.42 19.57
N GLY A 1169 30.73 -27.27 18.78
CA GLY A 1169 29.64 -26.88 17.91
C GLY A 1169 28.37 -26.62 18.71
N GLY A 1170 27.68 -25.51 18.41
CA GLY A 1170 26.39 -25.17 18.98
C GLY A 1170 25.99 -23.75 18.61
N ASN A 1171 24.95 -23.64 17.79
CA ASN A 1171 24.26 -22.41 17.46
C ASN A 1171 23.59 -21.85 18.73
N THR A 1172 24.09 -20.72 19.25
CA THR A 1172 23.39 -19.84 20.19
C THR A 1172 23.96 -18.43 20.03
N GLN A 1173 23.10 -17.46 19.69
CA GLN A 1173 23.37 -16.03 19.79
C GLN A 1173 23.91 -15.66 21.19
N PRO A 1174 24.86 -14.72 21.31
CA PRO A 1174 25.21 -14.14 22.61
C PRO A 1174 24.17 -13.07 23.01
N PRO A 1175 23.91 -12.90 24.32
CA PRO A 1175 23.06 -11.82 24.79
C PRO A 1175 23.79 -10.48 24.66
N ILE A 1176 23.09 -9.48 24.11
CA ILE A 1176 23.46 -8.07 24.14
C ILE A 1176 23.25 -7.58 25.58
N ASP A 1177 24.29 -7.02 26.18
CA ASP A 1177 24.27 -6.40 27.51
C ASP A 1177 24.00 -4.90 27.32
N PRO A 1178 22.85 -4.35 27.74
CA PRO A 1178 22.60 -2.93 27.65
C PRO A 1178 23.47 -2.19 28.67
N LEU A 1179 24.34 -1.33 28.13
CA LEU A 1179 25.04 -0.20 28.76
C LEU A 1179 24.93 -0.10 30.28
N THR A 1180 26.02 -0.47 30.97
CA THR A 1180 26.26 -0.05 32.35
C THR A 1180 26.38 1.49 32.44
N GLU A 1181 25.51 2.09 33.25
CA GLU A 1181 25.63 3.46 33.77
C GLU A 1181 27.06 3.76 34.27
N GLY A 1182 27.65 4.86 33.77
CA GLY A 1182 29.04 5.17 34.07
C GLY A 1182 29.54 6.58 33.72
N GLY A 1183 28.68 7.60 33.80
CA GLY A 1183 29.02 9.01 34.12
C GLY A 1183 30.02 9.80 33.25
N CYS A 1184 29.56 10.94 32.72
CA CYS A 1184 30.23 12.23 32.90
C CYS A 1184 29.25 13.39 32.62
N SER A 1185 29.07 14.24 33.63
CA SER A 1185 28.49 15.58 33.51
C SER A 1185 29.44 16.52 32.77
N VAL A 1186 28.98 17.22 31.74
CA VAL A 1186 29.31 18.64 31.48
C VAL A 1186 28.12 19.28 30.77
N GLY A 1187 27.49 20.26 31.43
CA GLY A 1187 26.18 20.78 31.03
C GLY A 1187 26.19 21.80 29.90
N TRP A 1188 25.02 21.96 29.30
CA TRP A 1188 24.58 23.23 28.72
C TRP A 1188 23.32 23.69 29.45
N THR A 1189 23.40 24.94 29.90
CA THR A 1189 22.35 25.68 30.55
C THR A 1189 21.41 26.24 29.49
N ASN A 1190 20.10 26.02 29.61
CA ASN A 1190 19.16 27.14 29.58
C ASN A 1190 17.88 26.81 30.35
N SER A 1191 17.49 27.81 31.10
CA SER A 1191 16.46 27.84 32.13
C SER A 1191 15.10 28.15 31.53
N ASN A 1192 14.08 27.36 31.87
CA ASN A 1192 12.86 27.81 32.56
C ASN A 1192 11.75 26.75 32.49
N THR A 1193 11.61 25.94 33.53
CA THR A 1193 10.30 25.40 33.92
C THR A 1193 10.22 25.37 35.45
N GLY A 1194 9.27 26.12 35.98
CA GLY A 1194 8.85 26.06 37.38
C GLY A 1194 8.02 24.81 37.60
N GLY A 1195 8.34 24.04 38.64
CA GLY A 1195 7.79 22.71 38.84
C GLY A 1195 6.44 22.62 39.55
N ALA A 1196 5.93 21.38 39.56
CA ALA A 1196 5.14 20.72 40.59
C ALA A 1196 5.37 19.20 40.37
N THR A 1197 6.22 18.48 41.12
CA THR A 1197 6.05 17.91 42.47
C THR A 1197 4.96 16.80 42.57
N LEU A 1198 5.45 15.54 42.52
CA LEU A 1198 5.00 14.31 43.22
C LEU A 1198 3.61 13.71 42.91
N LEU A 1199 3.58 12.40 42.57
CA LEU A 1199 3.49 11.31 43.56
C LEU A 1199 3.86 9.92 43.00
N LEU A 1200 4.41 9.09 43.90
CA LEU A 1200 4.89 7.70 43.75
C LEU A 1200 3.79 6.66 44.05
N ILE A 1201 4.04 5.41 43.61
CA ILE A 1201 3.77 4.06 44.19
C ILE A 1201 3.18 3.15 43.09
N GLY A 1202 3.59 1.91 42.77
CA GLY A 1202 4.56 0.98 43.34
C GLY A 1202 4.05 -0.48 43.35
N LEU A 1203 4.80 -1.38 42.69
CA LEU A 1203 5.02 -2.84 42.95
C LEU A 1203 4.00 -3.94 42.50
N ALA A 1204 4.43 -4.71 41.46
CA ALA A 1204 4.84 -6.13 41.45
C ALA A 1204 3.87 -7.30 41.81
N LEU A 1205 3.82 -8.37 40.95
CA LEU A 1205 4.30 -9.75 41.21
C LEU A 1205 3.80 -10.85 40.21
N LEU A 1206 4.75 -11.46 39.47
CA LEU A 1206 5.05 -12.91 39.25
C LEU A 1206 3.95 -13.99 38.98
N VAL A 1207 4.19 -14.86 37.97
CA VAL A 1207 4.41 -16.36 38.02
C VAL A 1207 4.49 -16.97 36.59
N ARG A 1208 5.67 -17.31 36.03
CA ARG A 1208 6.24 -18.68 35.79
C ARG A 1208 5.24 -19.86 35.63
N HIS A 1209 5.21 -20.59 34.49
CA HIS A 1209 6.06 -21.76 34.12
C HIS A 1209 5.50 -22.68 32.99
N ARG A 1210 6.37 -22.96 31.98
CA ARG A 1210 6.71 -24.25 31.32
C ARG A 1210 5.78 -24.95 30.28
N ARG A 1211 6.28 -24.94 29.04
CA ARG A 1211 6.80 -26.06 28.19
C ARG A 1211 6.09 -27.43 28.23
N HIS A 1212 5.65 -27.91 27.05
CA HIS A 1212 6.21 -29.08 26.33
C HIS A 1212 5.64 -29.22 24.89
N ARG A 1213 6.46 -28.96 23.86
CA ARG A 1213 6.93 -29.89 22.80
C ARG A 1213 5.89 -30.81 22.11
N ARG A 1214 5.77 -30.66 20.79
CA ARG A 1214 6.43 -31.57 19.85
C ARG A 1214 7.05 -30.85 18.68
#